data_AF-A0A1D1VX32-F1
#
_entry.id   AF-A0A1D1VX32-F1
#
_cell.length_a   1.000
_cell.length_b   1.000
_cell.length_c   1.000
_cell.angle_alpha   90.00
_cell.angle_beta   90.00
_cell.angle_gamma   90.00
#
_symmetry.space_group_name_H-M   'P 1'
#
loop_
_entity.id
_entity.type
_entity.pdbx_description
1 polymer ?
#
loop_
_entity_poly.entity_id
_entity_poly.type
_entity_poly.pdbx_seq_one_letter_code
_entity_poly.pdbx_strand_id
1 'polypeptide(L)'
;MRRSRSMAGPEIAHIQESLDVDRRTSADSEGTDSSVSASVDQLGHGHFFVKKSFHKPSYCHHCADMIWSLIGVPGYVCEVCNFVAHDKCMKNVVSPCSSLAAALIKNPVPHCWSDFIHVKRKFCNVCRKRLDDMWCFRCEICDYYVHSECQEFAASNCRECATYTPGKDPSQIIQYHHWTEGNLLNNAKCALCRKSCWSSECLTGYRCAWCTTTAHAACHKNLPQECDFGPLKKIMLPPSVVTIPRTELPMETIVGVLSYKKARDRDIREKEQKEKDPKEKERGEATLLSPRAAISDDLSSSTGNLNGKDSSGESSSSKERKRRKERDREERESEKKERDSQKEERRSKDEDEPDSDAELVKVFDGNSSMRRKVFRTITINRNAPTKEVVEAALRSFYIKDDPSNYYLTEANEAEERTLDPSTPIRSLVKEDTQEKSALFLRYRDKDPNKGFIKVYPGNLKSSQGYKSIPVTSDTTVDDVLEYALRKFGLGTTTKSKYNLIEVTMDNRVTERILTHAEKPWRIMQQIRKESIHQMLKTRFYLQEKEDPHGSSIALFIGNLPQSLSQRQYHGILQTFVGDSNPFVSIGPIYYEYGSVVITYDNNEAAVKAFNSLKGALFEEKNLLVMLLPNIQAQLLDHRDLTPLLVFVNAKSGGCQGQDLIAAFRKLLNPYQVFDVSNGGPLPGLYVFRNIPKYRILICGGDGTVGWVLQCLDNVGQDSVCQTPPCGVVPLGTGNDLARVLRWGTGYTGDEEPMSILKDVIEADEIRLDRWTVVFHPDEKPEGEVKAVAACQVMSNSAAEDNSSMFVMNNYFGIGLDADLALDFHNAREENPEKFSSRLHNKRIYVKMGLRKMVKSRSAKSGSRDLQKEIELEVDGKLIELPPVEGIIILNILSWGAGCNPWGPERDDVFGKPTHWDGMLEVVGVTGVVHLGQMQSGLRSGIRIAQGGHIRIKMKGELPVHVDGEPWNQGSGQVTVLRSALRATMLKKRKQKQLSIAGNDAKEDEDKKA
;
A
#
# COMPACT_ATOMS: atom_id res chain seq x y z
N MET A 1 -18.17 53.27 -13.18
CA MET A 1 -17.97 54.50 -12.38
C MET A 1 -17.13 54.18 -11.16
N ARG A 2 -15.96 54.83 -11.04
CA ARG A 2 -15.11 54.88 -9.85
C ARG A 2 -15.84 55.63 -8.74
N ARG A 3 -15.67 55.21 -7.47
CA ARG A 3 -15.18 56.11 -6.41
C ARG A 3 -14.85 55.35 -5.13
N SER A 4 -13.62 55.63 -4.72
CA SER A 4 -12.93 55.37 -3.47
C SER A 4 -13.55 56.11 -2.29
N ARG A 5 -13.38 55.56 -1.08
CA ARG A 5 -12.95 56.34 0.10
C ARG A 5 -12.34 55.44 1.17
N SER A 6 -11.12 55.82 1.54
CA SER A 6 -10.29 55.34 2.63
C SER A 6 -10.77 55.85 3.98
N MET A 7 -10.61 55.04 5.03
CA MET A 7 -10.20 55.54 6.35
C MET A 7 -9.12 54.61 6.90
N ALA A 8 -8.08 55.22 7.47
CA ALA A 8 -6.85 54.61 7.91
C ALA A 8 -6.76 54.64 9.45
N GLY A 9 -6.12 53.61 10.02
CA GLY A 9 -5.46 53.60 11.33
C GLY A 9 -6.06 52.64 12.37
N PRO A 10 -5.26 51.96 13.24
CA PRO A 10 -3.80 51.89 13.32
C PRO A 10 -3.22 50.50 12.96
N GLU A 11 -1.94 50.48 12.60
CA GLU A 11 -1.13 49.28 12.35
C GLU A 11 -1.08 48.38 13.59
N ILE A 12 -1.60 47.15 13.46
CA ILE A 12 -1.33 46.04 14.38
C ILE A 12 -0.21 45.22 13.76
N ALA A 13 1.02 45.58 14.09
CA ALA A 13 2.18 44.71 13.92
C ALA A 13 2.10 43.62 15.01
N HIS A 14 1.54 42.46 14.69
CA HIS A 14 1.73 41.26 15.49
C HIS A 14 1.61 39.99 14.63
N ILE A 15 2.49 39.04 14.96
CA ILE A 15 2.60 37.66 14.45
C ILE A 15 3.55 37.51 13.24
N GLN A 16 4.83 37.76 13.51
CA GLN A 16 5.96 37.20 12.78
C GLN A 16 6.97 36.55 13.77
N GLU A 17 6.44 35.86 14.79
CA GLU A 17 7.21 35.12 15.79
C GLU A 17 6.62 33.72 15.97
N SER A 18 7.03 32.76 15.13
CA SER A 18 6.84 31.33 15.47
C SER A 18 7.86 30.38 14.86
N LEU A 19 8.95 30.89 14.25
CA LEU A 19 10.11 30.07 13.85
C LEU A 19 11.47 30.64 14.31
N ASP A 20 11.49 31.75 15.04
CA ASP A 20 12.71 32.33 15.64
C ASP A 20 12.88 32.05 17.15
N VAL A 21 12.00 31.24 17.75
CA VAL A 21 11.99 31.00 19.21
C VAL A 21 13.10 30.06 19.71
N ASP A 22 13.82 29.34 18.83
CA ASP A 22 14.99 28.54 19.25
C ASP A 22 16.34 29.28 19.17
N ARG A 23 16.35 30.61 18.93
CA ARG A 23 17.59 31.40 18.83
C ARG A 23 17.85 32.42 19.95
N ARG A 24 16.95 32.58 20.93
CA ARG A 24 17.12 33.55 22.04
C ARG A 24 16.67 33.03 23.41
N THR A 25 17.33 32.00 23.93
CA THR A 25 17.40 31.76 25.38
C THR A 25 18.76 31.18 25.75
N SER A 26 19.78 32.02 25.76
CA SER A 26 21.05 31.79 26.49
C SER A 26 21.93 33.04 26.42
N ALA A 27 21.50 34.10 27.10
CA ALA A 27 22.38 35.21 27.48
C ALA A 27 21.79 35.85 28.75
N ASP A 28 22.31 35.41 29.90
CA ASP A 28 22.72 36.26 31.04
C ASP A 28 23.13 35.36 32.22
N SER A 29 24.43 35.07 32.31
CA SER A 29 25.28 35.24 33.50
C SER A 29 26.58 34.42 33.37
N GLU A 30 27.63 35.11 32.92
CA GLU A 30 29.07 35.00 33.23
C GLU A 30 29.83 33.67 33.11
N GLY A 31 30.83 33.67 32.22
CA GLY A 31 31.91 32.69 32.14
C GLY A 31 32.57 32.67 30.75
N THR A 32 33.63 33.45 30.60
CA THR A 32 34.47 33.66 29.40
C THR A 32 34.84 32.38 28.63
N ASP A 33 34.55 32.34 27.33
CA ASP A 33 35.58 31.98 26.34
C ASP A 33 35.23 32.51 24.94
N SER A 34 36.16 33.27 24.38
CA SER A 34 36.05 33.99 23.12
C SER A 34 36.81 33.29 22.01
N SER A 35 36.30 33.42 20.77
CA SER A 35 36.93 33.14 19.47
C SER A 35 36.72 31.74 18.85
N VAL A 36 35.65 31.60 18.06
CA VAL A 36 35.72 30.83 16.80
C VAL A 36 34.99 31.63 15.71
N SER A 37 35.77 31.99 14.70
CA SER A 37 35.41 32.76 13.52
C SER A 37 34.21 32.16 12.77
N ALA A 38 33.17 32.98 12.58
CA ALA A 38 32.08 32.73 11.66
C ALA A 38 32.60 32.70 10.21
N SER A 39 32.62 31.53 9.58
CA SER A 39 32.89 31.37 8.14
C SER A 39 31.84 30.47 7.49
N VAL A 40 31.03 31.04 6.59
CA VAL A 40 30.30 30.41 5.46
C VAL A 40 29.25 29.31 5.74
N ASP A 41 29.20 28.70 6.93
CA ASP A 41 28.46 27.43 7.15
C ASP A 41 26.96 27.52 7.54
N GLN A 42 26.40 28.71 7.73
CA GLN A 42 24.99 28.86 8.16
C GLN A 42 23.96 28.96 7.02
N LEU A 43 24.37 29.01 5.74
CA LEU A 43 23.47 29.31 4.61
C LEU A 43 23.04 28.10 3.77
N GLY A 44 23.64 26.92 3.98
CA GLY A 44 23.58 25.83 2.98
C GLY A 44 22.57 24.72 3.18
N HIS A 45 21.62 24.78 4.14
CA HIS A 45 20.64 23.69 4.41
C HIS A 45 21.26 22.26 4.47
N GLY A 46 22.53 22.16 4.87
CA GLY A 46 23.28 20.90 4.97
C GLY A 46 24.10 20.49 3.74
N HIS A 47 24.07 21.24 2.65
CA HIS A 47 24.82 20.91 1.42
C HIS A 47 26.32 21.23 1.53
N PHE A 48 27.14 20.43 0.87
CA PHE A 48 28.58 20.62 0.70
C PHE A 48 28.87 21.03 -0.75
N PHE A 49 28.66 22.31 -1.07
CA PHE A 49 28.76 22.81 -2.43
C PHE A 49 30.21 23.01 -2.86
N VAL A 50 30.58 22.38 -3.97
CA VAL A 50 31.83 22.62 -4.69
C VAL A 50 31.52 23.26 -6.04
N LYS A 51 32.30 24.28 -6.39
CA LYS A 51 32.16 24.99 -7.66
C LYS A 51 32.67 24.09 -8.80
N LYS A 52 31.90 23.93 -9.87
CA LYS A 52 32.25 23.17 -11.07
C LYS A 52 31.87 23.94 -12.33
N SER A 53 32.61 23.69 -13.40
CA SER A 53 32.28 24.16 -14.75
C SER A 53 31.47 23.09 -15.48
N PHE A 54 30.28 23.45 -15.97
CA PHE A 54 29.39 22.49 -16.64
C PHE A 54 29.52 22.60 -18.15
N HIS A 55 30.20 21.63 -18.76
CA HIS A 55 30.39 21.53 -20.21
C HIS A 55 29.25 20.75 -20.92
N LYS A 56 28.47 19.97 -20.15
CA LYS A 56 27.28 19.24 -20.63
C LYS A 56 25.99 19.85 -20.05
N PRO A 57 24.85 19.79 -20.76
CA PRO A 57 23.57 20.27 -20.25
C PRO A 57 23.25 19.67 -18.88
N SER A 58 23.24 20.52 -17.86
CA SER A 58 22.91 20.15 -16.48
C SER A 58 21.72 20.99 -16.01
N TYR A 59 21.01 20.59 -14.96
CA TYR A 59 19.79 21.28 -14.54
C TYR A 59 19.83 21.62 -13.06
N CYS A 60 19.46 22.85 -12.73
CA CYS A 60 19.41 23.30 -11.35
C CYS A 60 18.24 22.64 -10.62
N HIS A 61 18.49 22.00 -9.48
CA HIS A 61 17.45 21.38 -8.66
C HIS A 61 16.57 22.41 -7.94
N HIS A 62 17.06 23.65 -7.78
CA HIS A 62 16.31 24.74 -7.15
C HIS A 62 15.30 25.40 -8.09
N CYS A 63 15.71 25.80 -9.30
CA CYS A 63 14.84 26.52 -10.25
C CYS A 63 14.42 25.71 -11.47
N ALA A 64 14.92 24.47 -11.64
CA ALA A 64 14.68 23.60 -12.79
C ALA A 64 15.28 24.06 -14.13
N ASP A 65 15.88 25.25 -14.21
CA ASP A 65 16.49 25.75 -15.45
C ASP A 65 17.83 25.08 -15.73
N MET A 66 18.17 25.03 -17.03
CA MET A 66 19.43 24.47 -17.52
C MET A 66 20.64 25.32 -17.11
N ILE A 67 21.77 24.65 -16.89
CA ILE A 67 23.12 25.17 -16.66
C ILE A 67 23.98 24.65 -17.82
N TRP A 68 24.27 25.51 -18.80
CA TRP A 68 25.08 25.11 -19.95
C TRP A 68 25.64 26.30 -20.74
N SER A 69 26.87 26.15 -21.26
CA SER A 69 27.51 27.00 -22.28
C SER A 69 28.67 26.21 -22.92
N LEU A 70 29.02 26.53 -24.17
CA LEU A 70 30.15 25.93 -24.90
C LEU A 70 31.51 26.11 -24.17
N ILE A 71 31.64 27.17 -23.37
CA ILE A 71 32.88 27.49 -22.63
C ILE A 71 32.82 26.95 -21.18
N GLY A 72 31.70 26.31 -20.80
CA GLY A 72 31.41 25.90 -19.43
C GLY A 72 30.89 27.06 -18.57
N VAL A 73 29.69 26.91 -18.00
CA VAL A 73 29.16 27.90 -17.03
C VAL A 73 29.52 27.46 -15.63
N PRO A 74 29.99 28.37 -14.75
CA PRO A 74 30.19 28.04 -13.35
C PRO A 74 28.85 27.75 -12.67
N GLY A 75 28.80 26.68 -11.89
CA GLY A 75 27.74 26.42 -10.93
C GLY A 75 28.27 25.57 -9.78
N TYR A 76 27.37 25.05 -8.97
CA TYR A 76 27.70 24.31 -7.76
C TYR A 76 27.07 22.93 -7.76
N VAL A 77 27.81 21.94 -7.27
CA VAL A 77 27.33 20.59 -7.00
C VAL A 77 27.58 20.25 -5.54
N CYS A 78 26.57 19.71 -4.87
CA CYS A 78 26.74 19.12 -3.56
C CYS A 78 27.40 17.75 -3.69
N GLU A 79 28.57 17.54 -3.08
CA GLU A 79 29.33 16.29 -3.17
C GLU A 79 28.65 15.10 -2.46
N VAL A 80 27.70 15.37 -1.57
CA VAL A 80 26.99 14.32 -0.83
C VAL A 80 25.76 13.82 -1.60
N CYS A 81 24.87 14.73 -1.98
CA CYS A 81 23.57 14.35 -2.54
C CYS A 81 23.37 14.73 -4.00
N ASN A 82 24.44 15.14 -4.69
CA ASN A 82 24.46 15.58 -6.09
C ASN A 82 23.49 16.74 -6.42
N PHE A 83 23.12 17.55 -5.42
CA PHE A 83 22.29 18.73 -5.65
C PHE A 83 23.04 19.72 -6.55
N VAL A 84 22.47 20.04 -7.71
CA VAL A 84 23.05 20.99 -8.66
C VAL A 84 22.36 22.35 -8.53
N ALA A 85 23.13 23.43 -8.41
CA ALA A 85 22.64 24.79 -8.32
C ALA A 85 23.39 25.75 -9.26
N HIS A 86 22.70 26.72 -9.86
CA HIS A 86 23.39 27.86 -10.47
C HIS A 86 24.16 28.64 -9.41
N ASP A 87 25.19 29.36 -9.83
CA ASP A 87 25.91 30.32 -9.00
C ASP A 87 24.96 31.32 -8.31
N LYS A 88 24.00 31.88 -9.07
CA LYS A 88 22.94 32.76 -8.56
C LYS A 88 21.92 32.09 -7.62
N CYS A 89 21.74 30.77 -7.74
CA CYS A 89 20.72 30.02 -7.00
C CYS A 89 21.25 29.46 -5.67
N MET A 90 22.56 29.22 -5.57
CA MET A 90 23.19 28.52 -4.43
C MET A 90 22.79 29.11 -3.07
N LYS A 91 22.81 30.45 -2.93
CA LYS A 91 22.50 31.14 -1.66
C LYS A 91 21.02 31.05 -1.26
N ASN A 92 20.14 30.72 -2.19
CA ASN A 92 18.69 30.64 -2.00
C ASN A 92 18.17 29.18 -1.96
N VAL A 93 19.06 28.19 -2.00
CA VAL A 93 18.68 26.78 -1.89
C VAL A 93 17.98 26.57 -0.56
N VAL A 94 16.78 25.99 -0.59
CA VAL A 94 15.97 25.70 0.61
C VAL A 94 15.77 24.21 0.86
N SER A 95 16.03 23.37 -0.14
CA SER A 95 15.93 21.92 -0.01
C SER A 95 17.02 21.40 0.92
N PRO A 96 16.71 20.60 1.94
CA PRO A 96 17.71 20.03 2.82
C PRO A 96 18.58 18.99 2.09
N CYS A 97 19.86 18.96 2.42
CA CYS A 97 20.75 17.88 2.01
C CYS A 97 20.39 16.59 2.76
N SER A 98 20.64 15.45 2.13
CA SER A 98 20.45 14.12 2.72
C SER A 98 21.29 13.91 3.98
N SER A 99 22.43 14.64 4.12
CA SER A 99 23.26 14.62 5.33
C SER A 99 22.62 15.30 6.55
N LEU A 100 21.64 16.18 6.35
CA LEU A 100 20.93 16.87 7.43
C LEU A 100 19.51 16.33 7.63
N ALA A 101 18.95 15.65 6.62
CA ALA A 101 17.56 15.25 6.57
C ALA A 101 17.11 14.44 7.81
N ALA A 102 17.92 13.47 8.27
CA ALA A 102 17.58 12.66 9.43
C ALA A 102 17.52 13.46 10.75
N ALA A 103 18.31 14.52 10.88
CA ALA A 103 18.32 15.37 12.07
C ALA A 103 17.10 16.33 12.12
N LEU A 104 16.51 16.65 10.98
CA LEU A 104 15.33 17.53 10.88
C LEU A 104 14.01 16.82 11.22
N ILE A 105 14.00 15.49 11.23
CA ILE A 105 12.81 14.71 11.58
C ILE A 105 12.49 14.96 13.05
N LYS A 106 11.25 15.29 13.41
CA LYS A 106 10.83 15.35 14.82
C LYS A 106 10.37 13.97 15.28
N ASN A 107 9.38 13.41 14.59
CA ASN A 107 8.83 12.08 14.83
C ASN A 107 9.22 11.15 13.69
N PRO A 108 10.07 10.13 13.93
CA PRO A 108 10.46 9.20 12.88
C PRO A 108 9.33 8.24 12.54
N VAL A 109 9.04 8.14 11.25
CA VAL A 109 8.03 7.24 10.71
C VAL A 109 8.68 6.41 9.59
N PRO A 110 8.75 5.08 9.73
CA PRO A 110 9.39 4.25 8.73
C PRO A 110 8.63 4.28 7.39
N HIS A 111 9.36 4.20 6.28
CA HIS A 111 8.75 3.98 4.98
C HIS A 111 8.29 2.53 4.84
N CYS A 112 7.13 2.32 4.21
CA CYS A 112 6.69 1.00 3.76
C CYS A 112 7.25 0.73 2.37
N TRP A 113 8.41 0.08 2.29
CA TRP A 113 9.11 -0.17 1.02
C TRP A 113 8.46 -1.31 0.22
N SER A 114 8.34 -1.10 -1.09
CA SER A 114 7.99 -2.13 -2.08
C SER A 114 9.09 -3.18 -2.22
N ASP A 115 8.84 -4.20 -3.03
CA ASP A 115 9.91 -5.05 -3.58
C ASP A 115 10.83 -4.25 -4.52
N PHE A 116 11.93 -4.87 -4.95
CA PHE A 116 12.79 -4.33 -6.00
C PHE A 116 11.99 -4.07 -7.27
N ILE A 117 12.03 -2.83 -7.75
CA ILE A 117 11.34 -2.40 -8.97
C ILE A 117 12.30 -1.67 -9.91
N HIS A 118 11.98 -1.76 -11.20
CA HIS A 118 12.54 -0.88 -12.22
C HIS A 118 11.55 0.24 -12.52
N VAL A 119 12.00 1.48 -12.36
CA VAL A 119 11.18 2.67 -12.62
C VAL A 119 11.96 3.60 -13.51
N LYS A 120 11.37 3.95 -14.65
CA LYS A 120 11.94 4.93 -15.59
C LYS A 120 11.48 6.34 -15.25
N ARG A 121 12.30 7.34 -15.57
CA ARG A 121 11.98 8.77 -15.46
C ARG A 121 11.66 9.22 -14.04
N LYS A 122 12.33 8.63 -13.05
CA LYS A 122 12.27 9.02 -11.64
C LYS A 122 13.67 9.18 -11.09
N PHE A 123 13.78 9.93 -10.00
CA PHE A 123 15.04 10.25 -9.35
C PHE A 123 15.04 9.71 -7.92
N CYS A 124 16.22 9.29 -7.47
CA CYS A 124 16.44 8.92 -6.09
C CYS A 124 16.31 10.14 -5.19
N ASN A 125 15.49 10.07 -4.15
CA ASN A 125 15.29 11.16 -3.20
C ASN A 125 16.49 11.39 -2.26
N VAL A 126 17.43 10.45 -2.22
CA VAL A 126 18.67 10.56 -1.41
C VAL A 126 19.80 11.16 -2.24
N CYS A 127 20.20 10.51 -3.33
CA CYS A 127 21.38 10.92 -4.11
C CYS A 127 21.04 11.80 -5.33
N ARG A 128 19.75 12.02 -5.63
CA ARG A 128 19.21 12.85 -6.72
C ARG A 128 19.59 12.42 -8.15
N LYS A 129 20.32 11.31 -8.30
CA LYS A 129 20.57 10.66 -9.60
C LYS A 129 19.31 9.96 -10.12
N ARG A 130 19.26 9.75 -11.45
CA ARG A 130 18.19 8.99 -12.10
C ARG A 130 18.17 7.54 -11.61
N LEU A 131 16.97 6.97 -11.55
CA LEU A 131 16.73 5.56 -11.21
C LEU A 131 16.72 4.65 -12.44
N ASP A 132 16.89 5.23 -13.63
CA ASP A 132 16.93 4.50 -14.89
C ASP A 132 18.01 3.40 -14.82
N ASP A 133 17.64 2.19 -15.25
CA ASP A 133 18.52 1.01 -15.36
C ASP A 133 19.07 0.41 -14.05
N MET A 134 18.67 0.95 -12.89
CA MET A 134 19.05 0.43 -11.57
C MET A 134 17.86 -0.14 -10.79
N TRP A 135 18.13 -1.09 -9.90
CA TRP A 135 17.14 -1.58 -8.95
C TRP A 135 16.86 -0.50 -7.88
N CYS A 136 15.57 -0.24 -7.65
CA CYS A 136 15.13 0.78 -6.69
C CYS A 136 13.99 0.28 -5.81
N PHE A 137 13.79 0.99 -4.71
CA PHE A 137 12.66 0.84 -3.80
C PHE A 137 11.76 2.07 -3.90
N ARG A 138 10.46 1.84 -3.73
CA ARG A 138 9.46 2.90 -3.61
C ARG A 138 8.66 2.71 -2.33
N CYS A 139 8.43 3.79 -1.59
CA CYS A 139 7.50 3.76 -0.48
C CYS A 139 6.05 3.73 -1.01
N GLU A 140 5.27 2.75 -0.58
CA GLU A 140 3.86 2.57 -0.98
C GLU A 140 2.90 3.59 -0.36
N ILE A 141 3.35 4.38 0.63
CA ILE A 141 2.53 5.37 1.33
C ILE A 141 2.82 6.80 0.85
N CYS A 142 4.08 7.22 0.82
CA CYS A 142 4.45 8.61 0.52
C CYS A 142 5.15 8.80 -0.83
N ASP A 143 5.32 7.72 -1.61
CA ASP A 143 5.90 7.75 -2.97
C ASP A 143 7.35 8.28 -3.00
N TYR A 144 8.10 7.95 -1.95
CA TYR A 144 9.53 8.23 -1.83
C TYR A 144 10.32 7.15 -2.56
N TYR A 145 11.28 7.52 -3.39
CA TYR A 145 12.05 6.59 -4.22
C TYR A 145 13.52 6.62 -3.87
N VAL A 146 14.16 5.44 -3.80
CA VAL A 146 15.59 5.33 -3.51
C VAL A 146 16.23 4.20 -4.31
N HIS A 147 17.48 4.37 -4.73
CA HIS A 147 18.31 3.24 -5.16
C HIS A 147 18.45 2.23 -4.01
N SER A 148 18.72 0.97 -4.35
CA SER A 148 19.00 -0.08 -3.36
C SER A 148 20.06 0.35 -2.33
N GLU A 149 21.20 0.84 -2.81
CA GLU A 149 22.31 1.35 -1.99
C GLU A 149 22.00 2.63 -1.21
N CYS A 150 20.99 3.39 -1.64
CA CYS A 150 20.60 4.65 -1.00
C CYS A 150 19.57 4.44 0.12
N GLN A 151 18.99 3.25 0.23
CA GLN A 151 17.91 2.97 1.17
C GLN A 151 18.32 3.23 2.62
N GLU A 152 19.56 2.91 2.99
CA GLU A 152 20.09 3.11 4.36
C GLU A 152 20.29 4.57 4.76
N PHE A 153 20.29 5.49 3.79
CA PHE A 153 20.37 6.93 4.02
C PHE A 153 19.02 7.62 3.84
N ALA A 154 17.95 6.86 3.53
CA ALA A 154 16.61 7.40 3.48
C ALA A 154 16.21 7.91 4.87
N ALA A 155 15.79 9.16 4.95
CA ALA A 155 15.31 9.75 6.18
C ALA A 155 13.98 9.06 6.57
N SER A 156 13.81 8.58 7.80
CA SER A 156 12.57 7.92 8.25
C SER A 156 11.46 8.94 8.48
N ASN A 157 10.98 9.58 7.41
CA ASN A 157 10.00 10.67 7.46
C ASN A 157 8.75 10.35 6.63
N CYS A 158 8.26 9.11 6.70
CA CYS A 158 6.99 8.77 6.07
C CYS A 158 5.82 9.51 6.76
N ARG A 159 4.64 9.38 6.19
CA ARG A 159 3.42 10.06 6.65
C ARG A 159 2.89 9.44 7.96
N GLU A 160 2.72 10.23 9.01
CA GLU A 160 2.07 9.81 10.28
C GLU A 160 0.58 9.55 10.06
N CYS A 161 0.18 8.28 9.93
CA CYS A 161 -1.19 7.92 9.57
C CYS A 161 -2.15 7.75 10.77
N ALA A 162 -1.62 7.82 12.01
CA ALA A 162 -2.36 7.74 13.26
C ALA A 162 -1.68 8.65 14.29
N THR A 163 -2.39 9.69 14.74
CA THR A 163 -1.87 10.77 15.61
C THR A 163 -2.88 11.23 16.66
N TYR A 164 -3.93 10.44 16.92
CA TYR A 164 -4.86 10.76 18.00
C TYR A 164 -4.12 11.01 19.32
N THR A 165 -4.60 11.92 20.14
CA THR A 165 -4.06 12.14 21.48
C THR A 165 -5.24 12.38 22.41
N PRO A 166 -5.52 11.48 23.35
CA PRO A 166 -6.67 11.61 24.24
C PRO A 166 -6.55 12.81 25.17
N GLY A 167 -7.71 13.39 25.45
CA GLY A 167 -7.84 14.60 26.27
C GLY A 167 -7.30 15.86 25.59
N LYS A 168 -6.80 15.77 24.34
CA LYS A 168 -6.48 16.95 23.54
C LYS A 168 -7.78 17.53 22.99
N ASP A 169 -7.99 18.83 23.21
CA ASP A 169 -9.15 19.53 22.67
C ASP A 169 -9.16 19.43 21.13
N PRO A 170 -10.26 18.97 20.51
CA PRO A 170 -10.38 18.89 19.06
C PRO A 170 -10.05 20.19 18.32
N SER A 171 -10.28 21.35 18.94
CA SER A 171 -9.96 22.67 18.38
C SER A 171 -8.45 22.95 18.28
N GLN A 172 -7.63 22.25 19.08
CA GLN A 172 -6.17 22.38 19.11
C GLN A 172 -5.47 21.35 18.19
N ILE A 173 -6.25 20.53 17.48
CA ILE A 173 -5.72 19.53 16.54
C ILE A 173 -5.54 20.17 15.17
N ILE A 174 -4.31 20.61 14.90
CA ILE A 174 -3.90 21.17 13.61
C ILE A 174 -3.21 20.09 12.78
N GLN A 175 -3.70 19.86 11.56
CA GLN A 175 -3.03 19.02 10.58
C GLN A 175 -2.08 19.87 9.74
N TYR A 176 -0.81 19.49 9.68
CA TYR A 176 0.20 20.17 8.84
C TYR A 176 0.42 19.45 7.51
N HIS A 177 0.91 20.18 6.52
CA HIS A 177 1.37 19.59 5.26
C HIS A 177 2.57 18.66 5.50
N HIS A 178 2.57 17.53 4.80
CA HIS A 178 3.70 16.60 4.80
C HIS A 178 4.39 16.65 3.42
N TRP A 179 5.40 17.51 3.28
CA TRP A 179 6.06 17.79 2.02
C TRP A 179 7.12 16.74 1.66
N THR A 180 7.02 16.18 0.45
CA THR A 180 8.04 15.30 -0.16
C THR A 180 8.63 15.96 -1.40
N GLU A 181 9.95 15.84 -1.59
CA GLU A 181 10.68 16.47 -2.70
C GLU A 181 10.50 15.67 -4.01
N GLY A 182 10.22 16.40 -5.09
CA GLY A 182 10.31 15.96 -6.47
C GLY A 182 9.45 14.77 -6.89
N ASN A 183 9.87 14.12 -7.98
CA ASN A 183 9.15 13.04 -8.65
C ASN A 183 7.70 13.37 -9.03
N LEU A 184 7.42 14.67 -9.25
CA LEU A 184 6.09 15.20 -9.56
C LEU A 184 5.55 14.69 -10.90
N LEU A 185 4.23 14.76 -11.07
CA LEU A 185 3.56 14.41 -12.32
C LEU A 185 3.89 15.43 -13.43
N ASN A 186 3.95 14.94 -14.67
CA ASN A 186 4.09 15.78 -15.85
C ASN A 186 2.88 16.69 -15.93
N ASN A 187 3.07 18.02 -15.83
CA ASN A 187 2.05 19.09 -15.71
C ASN A 187 1.85 19.68 -14.30
N ALA A 188 2.56 19.22 -13.27
CA ALA A 188 2.37 19.76 -11.93
C ALA A 188 2.64 21.27 -11.88
N LYS A 189 1.69 22.02 -11.31
CA LYS A 189 1.73 23.48 -11.19
C LYS A 189 1.83 23.88 -9.73
N CYS A 190 2.71 24.84 -9.44
CA CYS A 190 2.86 25.38 -8.10
C CYS A 190 1.56 26.06 -7.64
N ALA A 191 1.10 25.72 -6.44
CA ALA A 191 -0.11 26.30 -5.86
C ALA A 191 -0.01 27.81 -5.62
N LEU A 192 1.21 28.32 -5.35
CA LEU A 192 1.45 29.75 -5.12
C LEU A 192 1.52 30.55 -6.43
N CYS A 193 2.48 30.23 -7.31
CA CYS A 193 2.75 31.04 -8.50
C CYS A 193 2.09 30.55 -9.79
N ARG A 194 1.42 29.38 -9.77
CA ARG A 194 0.74 28.73 -10.90
C ARG A 194 1.63 28.29 -12.08
N LYS A 195 2.94 28.52 -12.01
CA LYS A 195 3.91 28.03 -13.01
C LYS A 195 4.22 26.54 -12.82
N SER A 196 4.73 25.91 -13.87
CA SER A 196 5.21 24.52 -13.82
C SER A 196 6.29 24.36 -12.75
N CYS A 197 6.15 23.36 -11.89
CA CYS A 197 7.13 23.05 -10.83
C CYS A 197 7.69 21.63 -10.92
N TRP A 198 7.41 20.91 -12.00
CA TRP A 198 7.98 19.60 -12.30
C TRP A 198 9.14 19.69 -13.30
N SER A 199 9.99 18.67 -13.36
CA SER A 199 11.06 18.52 -14.35
C SER A 199 11.28 17.04 -14.70
N SER A 200 11.56 16.73 -15.97
CA SER A 200 12.05 15.42 -16.42
C SER A 200 13.57 15.27 -16.24
N GLU A 201 14.28 16.36 -16.01
CA GLU A 201 15.74 16.42 -16.07
C GLU A 201 16.41 16.43 -14.71
N CYS A 202 15.71 16.84 -13.65
CA CYS A 202 16.22 16.81 -12.27
C CYS A 202 15.12 16.60 -11.23
N LEU A 203 15.51 16.21 -10.02
CA LEU A 203 14.60 16.15 -8.87
C LEU A 203 14.32 17.58 -8.37
N THR A 204 13.10 18.07 -8.57
CA THR A 204 12.72 19.44 -8.17
C THR A 204 11.24 19.56 -7.82
N GLY A 205 10.90 20.60 -7.08
CA GLY A 205 9.56 20.86 -6.56
C GLY A 205 9.22 19.98 -5.36
N TYR A 206 8.03 20.21 -4.80
CA TYR A 206 7.53 19.51 -3.63
C TYR A 206 6.07 19.14 -3.81
N ARG A 207 5.65 18.03 -3.20
CA ARG A 207 4.26 17.59 -3.11
C ARG A 207 3.88 17.29 -1.67
N CYS A 208 2.72 17.73 -1.23
CA CYS A 208 2.17 17.31 0.05
C CYS A 208 1.55 15.90 -0.06
N ALA A 209 1.97 14.96 0.78
CA ALA A 209 1.47 13.57 0.80
C ALA A 209 0.03 13.41 1.36
N TRP A 210 -0.58 14.49 1.85
CA TRP A 210 -1.98 14.52 2.29
C TRP A 210 -2.92 15.11 1.25
N CYS A 211 -2.75 16.39 0.90
CA CYS A 211 -3.63 17.08 -0.03
C CYS A 211 -3.17 17.05 -1.50
N THR A 212 -2.04 16.41 -1.82
CA THR A 212 -1.41 16.36 -3.16
C THR A 212 -0.98 17.71 -3.76
N THR A 213 -1.13 18.80 -3.01
CA THR A 213 -0.72 20.15 -3.43
C THR A 213 0.76 20.14 -3.80
N THR A 214 1.10 20.77 -4.93
CA THR A 214 2.49 20.88 -5.40
C THR A 214 2.99 22.32 -5.36
N ALA A 215 4.28 22.51 -5.13
CA ALA A 215 4.91 23.82 -5.08
C ALA A 215 6.39 23.76 -5.48
N HIS A 216 6.95 24.88 -5.95
CA HIS A 216 8.41 25.00 -6.04
C HIS A 216 9.05 24.94 -4.65
N ALA A 217 10.34 24.57 -4.60
CA ALA A 217 11.13 24.56 -3.38
C ALA A 217 11.02 25.89 -2.61
N ALA A 218 11.25 27.03 -3.27
CA ALA A 218 11.13 28.34 -2.63
C ALA A 218 9.70 28.75 -2.29
N CYS A 219 8.69 28.23 -3.01
CA CYS A 219 7.30 28.65 -2.85
C CYS A 219 6.60 27.96 -1.69
N HIS A 220 6.94 26.70 -1.37
CA HIS A 220 6.18 25.92 -0.39
C HIS A 220 6.23 26.53 1.02
N LYS A 221 7.30 27.27 1.36
CA LYS A 221 7.45 27.94 2.67
C LYS A 221 6.47 29.10 2.86
N ASN A 222 5.98 29.67 1.76
CA ASN A 222 5.03 30.79 1.74
C ASN A 222 3.57 30.32 1.59
N LEU A 223 3.32 29.01 1.52
CA LEU A 223 1.97 28.45 1.60
C LEU A 223 1.54 28.38 3.06
N PRO A 224 0.21 28.34 3.34
CA PRO A 224 -0.28 27.97 4.65
C PRO A 224 0.37 26.67 5.13
N GLN A 225 0.77 26.61 6.40
CA GLN A 225 1.39 25.40 6.95
C GLN A 225 0.37 24.29 7.22
N GLU A 226 -0.88 24.70 7.45
CA GLU A 226 -2.01 23.83 7.73
C GLU A 226 -2.52 23.16 6.45
N CYS A 227 -2.71 21.85 6.52
CA CYS A 227 -3.22 21.04 5.43
C CYS A 227 -4.69 20.73 5.65
N ASP A 228 -5.53 21.11 4.69
CA ASP A 228 -6.97 20.86 4.68
C ASP A 228 -7.36 19.54 4.00
N PHE A 229 -6.38 18.69 3.67
CA PHE A 229 -6.54 17.46 2.84
C PHE A 229 -6.99 17.70 1.39
N GLY A 230 -7.10 18.96 0.95
CA GLY A 230 -7.36 19.35 -0.43
C GLY A 230 -8.67 18.78 -0.99
N PRO A 231 -8.68 18.30 -2.25
CA PRO A 231 -9.90 17.81 -2.91
C PRO A 231 -10.57 16.63 -2.19
N LEU A 232 -9.80 15.85 -1.42
CA LEU A 232 -10.28 14.62 -0.78
C LEU A 232 -10.79 14.85 0.64
N LYS A 233 -10.81 16.09 1.13
CA LYS A 233 -11.12 16.42 2.53
C LYS A 233 -12.41 15.79 3.06
N LYS A 234 -13.47 15.71 2.25
CA LYS A 234 -14.78 15.18 2.65
C LYS A 234 -14.78 13.68 2.96
N ILE A 235 -13.84 12.94 2.37
CA ILE A 235 -13.76 11.48 2.46
C ILE A 235 -12.47 10.99 3.14
N MET A 236 -11.59 11.90 3.52
CA MET A 236 -10.36 11.58 4.21
C MET A 236 -10.66 11.17 5.65
N LEU A 237 -9.96 10.14 6.14
CA LEU A 237 -9.90 9.80 7.57
C LEU A 237 -8.68 10.53 8.18
N PRO A 238 -8.87 11.61 8.95
CA PRO A 238 -7.74 12.35 9.51
C PRO A 238 -6.89 11.46 10.43
N PRO A 239 -5.56 11.57 10.41
CA PRO A 239 -4.72 10.75 11.29
C PRO A 239 -5.01 11.02 12.78
N SER A 240 -5.46 12.23 13.12
CA SER A 240 -5.80 12.62 14.49
C SER A 240 -7.00 11.89 15.10
N VAL A 241 -7.77 11.14 14.31
CA VAL A 241 -8.87 10.31 14.82
C VAL A 241 -8.52 8.82 14.84
N VAL A 242 -7.33 8.46 14.35
CA VAL A 242 -6.89 7.07 14.24
C VAL A 242 -5.88 6.77 15.33
N THR A 243 -6.06 5.62 15.93
CA THR A 243 -5.16 5.05 16.93
C THR A 243 -4.64 3.72 16.45
N ILE A 244 -3.33 3.52 16.58
CA ILE A 244 -2.71 2.21 16.42
C ILE A 244 -2.07 1.81 17.73
N PRO A 245 -2.22 0.54 18.14
CA PRO A 245 -1.45 -0.05 19.22
C PRO A 245 0.05 0.23 19.04
N ARG A 246 0.71 0.73 20.08
CA ARG A 246 2.16 0.90 20.09
C ARG A 246 2.81 -0.48 20.13
N THR A 247 3.34 -0.94 19.00
CA THR A 247 3.92 -2.27 18.89
C THR A 247 5.28 -2.22 18.20
N GLU A 248 6.13 -3.19 18.52
CA GLU A 248 7.39 -3.42 17.80
C GLU A 248 7.16 -4.00 16.39
N LEU A 249 5.91 -4.26 16.01
CA LEU A 249 5.58 -4.81 14.71
C LEU A 249 5.90 -3.78 13.62
N PRO A 250 6.56 -4.17 12.52
CA PRO A 250 6.81 -3.28 11.41
C PRO A 250 5.52 -2.67 10.87
N MET A 251 5.50 -1.37 10.54
CA MET A 251 4.33 -0.72 9.95
C MET A 251 3.80 -1.42 8.70
N GLU A 252 4.68 -1.98 7.88
CA GLU A 252 4.30 -2.79 6.70
C GLU A 252 3.53 -4.07 7.08
N THR A 253 3.69 -4.60 8.30
CA THR A 253 2.82 -5.66 8.84
C THR A 253 1.45 -5.10 9.20
N ILE A 254 1.40 -4.00 9.93
CA ILE A 254 0.15 -3.40 10.45
C ILE A 254 -0.74 -2.92 9.31
N VAL A 255 -0.16 -2.25 8.32
CA VAL A 255 -0.88 -1.78 7.12
C VAL A 255 -1.17 -2.92 6.13
N GLY A 256 -0.60 -4.12 6.33
CA GLY A 256 -0.82 -5.28 5.47
C GLY A 256 -0.06 -5.23 4.14
N VAL A 257 1.08 -4.54 4.07
CA VAL A 257 2.00 -4.53 2.92
C VAL A 257 2.84 -5.82 2.85
N LEU A 258 3.21 -6.42 3.99
CA LEU A 258 4.02 -7.65 4.01
C LEU A 258 3.27 -8.93 3.66
N SER A 259 1.96 -9.02 3.94
CA SER A 259 1.15 -10.19 3.59
C SER A 259 1.11 -10.43 2.09
N TYR A 260 1.11 -9.34 1.31
CA TYR A 260 1.24 -9.36 -0.14
C TYR A 260 2.57 -10.00 -0.61
N LYS A 261 3.70 -9.63 0.01
CA LYS A 261 5.04 -10.15 -0.37
C LYS A 261 5.10 -11.68 -0.30
N LYS A 262 4.58 -12.27 0.79
CA LYS A 262 4.54 -13.73 0.97
C LYS A 262 3.58 -14.46 0.01
N ALA A 263 2.48 -13.83 -0.38
CA ALA A 263 1.53 -14.42 -1.34
C ALA A 263 2.13 -14.47 -2.75
N ARG A 264 2.81 -13.40 -3.18
CA ARG A 264 3.52 -13.33 -4.46
C ARG A 264 4.62 -14.39 -4.58
N ASP A 265 5.44 -14.56 -3.53
CA ASP A 265 6.52 -15.56 -3.52
C ASP A 265 5.98 -16.99 -3.60
N ARG A 266 4.81 -17.25 -2.98
CA ARG A 266 4.13 -18.54 -3.06
C ARG A 266 3.60 -18.82 -4.47
N ASP A 267 2.93 -17.84 -5.08
CA ASP A 267 2.39 -17.96 -6.45
C ASP A 267 3.51 -18.18 -7.48
N ILE A 268 4.69 -17.58 -7.28
CA ILE A 268 5.88 -17.80 -8.12
C ILE A 268 6.39 -19.24 -7.95
N ARG A 269 6.55 -19.71 -6.70
CA ARG A 269 7.01 -21.07 -6.42
C ARG A 269 6.06 -22.13 -6.95
N GLU A 270 4.75 -21.95 -6.79
CA GLU A 270 3.72 -22.87 -7.29
C GLU A 270 3.70 -22.93 -8.83
N LYS A 271 3.92 -21.80 -9.51
CA LYS A 271 4.08 -21.76 -10.99
C LYS A 271 5.36 -22.47 -11.44
N GLU A 272 6.48 -22.27 -10.74
CA GLU A 272 7.74 -22.96 -11.02
C GLU A 272 7.68 -24.48 -10.73
N GLN A 273 6.75 -24.91 -9.86
CA GLN A 273 6.48 -26.33 -9.56
C GLN A 273 5.55 -26.95 -10.61
N LYS A 274 4.49 -26.26 -11.02
CA LYS A 274 3.56 -26.71 -12.08
C LYS A 274 4.21 -26.79 -13.47
N GLU A 275 5.23 -25.98 -13.77
CA GLU A 275 5.97 -26.07 -15.04
C GLU A 275 7.02 -27.19 -15.08
N LYS A 276 7.35 -27.81 -13.94
CA LYS A 276 8.30 -28.95 -13.89
C LYS A 276 7.65 -30.31 -14.04
N ASP A 277 6.32 -30.43 -13.90
CA ASP A 277 5.58 -31.67 -14.12
C ASP A 277 4.72 -31.66 -15.40
N PRO A 278 5.29 -32.09 -16.54
CA PRO A 278 4.48 -32.69 -17.59
C PRO A 278 5.02 -34.04 -18.11
N LYS A 279 5.78 -34.80 -17.31
CA LYS A 279 6.30 -36.12 -17.73
C LYS A 279 6.37 -37.15 -16.61
N GLU A 280 5.24 -37.47 -15.96
CA GLU A 280 5.14 -38.74 -15.21
C GLU A 280 3.67 -39.06 -14.88
N LYS A 281 2.89 -39.39 -15.91
CA LYS A 281 1.63 -40.14 -15.76
C LYS A 281 1.47 -41.10 -16.93
N GLU A 282 2.34 -42.10 -16.99
CA GLU A 282 2.09 -43.35 -17.71
C GLU A 282 3.13 -44.42 -17.30
N ARG A 283 2.93 -45.02 -16.13
CA ARG A 283 3.15 -46.46 -15.88
C ARG A 283 2.78 -46.79 -14.43
N GLY A 284 1.84 -47.72 -14.28
CA GLY A 284 1.44 -48.28 -12.99
C GLY A 284 2.43 -49.32 -12.46
N GLU A 285 2.32 -49.49 -11.15
CA GLU A 285 2.61 -50.67 -10.31
C GLU A 285 4.02 -51.29 -10.34
N ALA A 286 4.75 -51.15 -9.21
CA ALA A 286 5.02 -52.26 -8.28
C ALA A 286 5.95 -51.83 -7.10
N THR A 287 5.51 -52.17 -5.88
CA THR A 287 6.27 -52.53 -4.65
C THR A 287 7.32 -51.60 -4.00
N LEU A 288 6.97 -51.11 -2.79
CA LEU A 288 7.69 -51.13 -1.49
C LEU A 288 9.23 -51.12 -1.45
N LEU A 289 9.82 -50.04 -0.88
CA LEU A 289 10.64 -50.00 0.37
C LEU A 289 11.45 -48.68 0.53
N SER A 290 11.74 -48.34 1.78
CA SER A 290 12.36 -47.09 2.30
C SER A 290 13.92 -47.13 2.30
N PRO A 291 14.68 -46.19 2.91
CA PRO A 291 15.55 -45.21 2.21
C PRO A 291 17.06 -45.33 2.57
N ARG A 292 17.99 -44.78 1.77
CA ARG A 292 19.32 -44.32 2.27
C ARG A 292 20.22 -43.62 1.24
N ALA A 293 20.82 -42.50 1.72
CA ALA A 293 22.21 -42.00 1.59
C ALA A 293 22.93 -42.09 0.22
N ALA A 294 23.31 -40.98 -0.43
CA ALA A 294 24.48 -40.10 -0.20
C ALA A 294 25.68 -40.42 -1.14
N ILE A 295 26.50 -39.38 -1.45
CA ILE A 295 27.88 -39.39 -2.02
C ILE A 295 27.92 -39.31 -3.58
N SER A 296 28.34 -38.19 -4.18
CA SER A 296 29.71 -37.79 -4.68
C SER A 296 30.17 -38.66 -5.89
N ASP A 297 30.93 -38.26 -6.91
CA ASP A 297 31.73 -37.09 -7.31
C ASP A 297 31.88 -37.11 -8.85
N ASP A 298 32.12 -35.92 -9.41
CA ASP A 298 33.04 -35.53 -10.50
C ASP A 298 33.40 -36.39 -11.74
N LEU A 299 33.40 -35.65 -12.88
CA LEU A 299 34.31 -35.69 -14.06
C LEU A 299 34.40 -36.98 -14.90
N SER A 300 34.54 -37.00 -16.23
CA SER A 300 35.17 -36.12 -17.21
C SER A 300 34.85 -36.61 -18.65
N SER A 301 35.04 -35.72 -19.65
CA SER A 301 35.52 -36.01 -21.03
C SER A 301 34.61 -36.88 -21.94
N SER A 302 34.49 -36.73 -23.26
CA SER A 302 35.11 -35.89 -24.28
C SER A 302 34.44 -36.23 -25.63
N THR A 303 34.35 -35.24 -26.52
CA THR A 303 34.49 -35.31 -27.99
C THR A 303 33.58 -36.22 -28.84
N GLY A 304 32.94 -35.62 -29.86
CA GLY A 304 32.51 -36.34 -31.06
C GLY A 304 31.45 -35.61 -31.89
N ASN A 305 31.89 -34.75 -32.83
CA ASN A 305 31.08 -34.12 -33.87
C ASN A 305 30.33 -35.14 -34.76
N LEU A 306 29.15 -34.79 -35.28
CA LEU A 306 28.89 -34.51 -36.71
C LEU A 306 27.39 -34.32 -37.04
N ASN A 307 27.10 -33.16 -37.64
CA ASN A 307 26.17 -32.81 -38.73
C ASN A 307 24.68 -33.24 -38.75
N GLY A 308 23.81 -32.22 -38.94
CA GLY A 308 22.50 -32.36 -39.60
C GLY A 308 21.52 -31.22 -39.32
N LYS A 309 21.43 -30.24 -40.24
CA LYS A 309 20.34 -29.24 -40.40
C LYS A 309 18.99 -29.99 -40.62
N ASP A 310 17.77 -29.54 -40.25
CA ASP A 310 17.10 -28.23 -40.35
C ASP A 310 15.84 -28.14 -39.43
N SER A 311 15.46 -26.91 -39.09
CA SER A 311 14.11 -26.34 -38.82
C SER A 311 13.07 -27.03 -37.90
N SER A 312 12.69 -26.37 -36.80
CA SER A 312 11.31 -25.92 -36.44
C SER A 312 11.05 -25.77 -34.91
N GLY A 313 10.30 -24.72 -34.55
CA GLY A 313 9.37 -24.64 -33.39
C GLY A 313 9.91 -24.82 -31.96
N GLU A 314 10.25 -23.73 -31.26
CA GLU A 314 10.56 -23.78 -29.82
C GLU A 314 9.32 -23.66 -28.91
N SER A 315 9.15 -24.64 -28.02
CA SER A 315 8.13 -24.74 -26.97
C SER A 315 8.50 -23.97 -25.69
N SER A 316 7.50 -23.67 -24.84
CA SER A 316 7.61 -22.80 -23.66
C SER A 316 8.58 -23.26 -22.56
N SER A 317 8.89 -24.56 -22.48
CA SER A 317 9.83 -25.13 -21.49
C SER A 317 11.29 -24.66 -21.69
N SER A 318 11.68 -24.37 -22.94
CA SER A 318 13.01 -23.86 -23.26
C SER A 318 13.21 -22.41 -22.83
N LYS A 319 12.13 -21.64 -22.64
CA LYS A 319 12.20 -20.24 -22.16
C LYS A 319 12.42 -20.15 -20.66
N GLU A 320 11.87 -21.08 -19.86
CA GLU A 320 12.02 -21.09 -18.39
C GLU A 320 13.44 -21.49 -17.96
N ARG A 321 14.02 -22.50 -18.63
CA ARG A 321 15.42 -22.93 -18.39
C ARG A 321 16.44 -21.91 -18.91
N LYS A 322 16.06 -21.14 -19.94
CA LYS A 322 16.81 -19.98 -20.45
C LYS A 322 16.70 -18.77 -19.50
N ARG A 323 15.53 -18.56 -18.87
CA ARG A 323 15.30 -17.55 -17.82
C ARG A 323 16.00 -17.83 -16.49
N ARG A 324 16.16 -19.10 -16.10
CA ARG A 324 16.93 -19.48 -14.90
C ARG A 324 18.44 -19.40 -15.16
N LYS A 325 18.89 -19.83 -16.34
CA LYS A 325 20.27 -19.57 -16.79
C LYS A 325 20.52 -18.08 -17.05
N GLU A 326 19.51 -17.30 -17.43
CA GLU A 326 19.56 -15.82 -17.46
C GLU A 326 19.59 -15.26 -16.06
N ARG A 327 18.81 -15.75 -15.08
CA ARG A 327 18.87 -15.28 -13.68
C ARG A 327 20.22 -15.54 -13.02
N ASP A 328 20.79 -16.75 -13.17
CA ASP A 328 22.12 -17.07 -12.64
C ASP A 328 23.23 -16.34 -13.43
N ARG A 329 23.00 -16.07 -14.72
CA ARG A 329 23.86 -15.23 -15.55
C ARG A 329 23.69 -13.75 -15.24
N GLU A 330 22.53 -13.29 -14.80
CA GLU A 330 22.16 -11.93 -14.39
C GLU A 330 22.67 -11.65 -12.98
N GLU A 331 22.71 -12.64 -12.08
CA GLU A 331 23.39 -12.55 -10.78
C GLU A 331 24.90 -12.44 -10.99
N ARG A 332 25.49 -13.31 -11.83
CA ARG A 332 26.91 -13.20 -12.22
C ARG A 332 27.21 -11.96 -13.06
N GLU A 333 26.27 -11.51 -13.88
CA GLU A 333 26.35 -10.23 -14.61
C GLU A 333 26.07 -9.04 -13.69
N SER A 334 25.41 -9.21 -12.54
CA SER A 334 25.21 -8.17 -11.53
C SER A 334 26.45 -8.00 -10.67
N GLU A 335 27.11 -9.09 -10.27
CA GLU A 335 28.44 -9.04 -9.64
C GLU A 335 29.50 -8.52 -10.63
N LYS A 336 29.38 -8.89 -11.92
CA LYS A 336 30.21 -8.35 -12.98
C LYS A 336 29.86 -6.90 -13.32
N LYS A 337 28.60 -6.48 -13.28
CA LYS A 337 28.15 -5.08 -13.42
C LYS A 337 28.44 -4.26 -12.18
N GLU A 338 28.60 -4.83 -10.98
CA GLU A 338 29.15 -4.14 -9.81
C GLU A 338 30.65 -3.89 -10.02
N ARG A 339 31.37 -4.90 -10.53
CA ARG A 339 32.78 -4.74 -10.93
C ARG A 339 32.96 -3.82 -12.14
N ASP A 340 32.01 -3.82 -13.08
CA ASP A 340 32.04 -3.02 -14.30
C ASP A 340 31.44 -1.62 -14.09
N SER A 341 30.51 -1.41 -13.15
CA SER A 341 30.06 -0.08 -12.70
C SER A 341 31.10 0.59 -11.83
N GLN A 342 31.84 -0.17 -11.01
CA GLN A 342 33.08 0.30 -10.38
C GLN A 342 34.20 0.61 -11.41
N LYS A 343 34.11 0.06 -12.64
CA LYS A 343 34.96 0.45 -13.79
C LYS A 343 34.37 1.56 -14.64
N GLU A 344 33.07 1.76 -14.71
CA GLU A 344 32.41 2.85 -15.45
C GLU A 344 32.37 4.15 -14.63
N GLU A 345 32.35 4.06 -13.30
CA GLU A 345 32.66 5.20 -12.41
C GLU A 345 34.14 5.62 -12.54
N ARG A 346 35.00 4.70 -13.00
CA ARG A 346 36.38 5.01 -13.43
C ARG A 346 36.50 5.53 -14.87
N ARG A 347 35.53 5.27 -15.75
CA ARG A 347 35.54 5.69 -17.18
C ARG A 347 34.70 6.93 -17.48
N SER A 348 33.78 7.33 -16.60
CA SER A 348 33.04 8.60 -16.72
C SER A 348 33.77 9.80 -16.11
N LYS A 349 35.02 9.59 -15.69
CA LYS A 349 36.02 10.61 -15.32
C LYS A 349 37.07 10.87 -16.41
N ASP A 350 36.85 10.44 -17.65
CA ASP A 350 37.78 10.73 -18.74
C ASP A 350 37.48 12.11 -19.35
N GLU A 351 37.91 13.15 -18.62
CA GLU A 351 38.59 14.35 -19.16
C GLU A 351 39.67 14.89 -18.18
N ASP A 352 40.08 14.12 -17.17
CA ASP A 352 41.27 14.42 -16.36
C ASP A 352 42.15 13.16 -16.32
N GLU A 353 43.44 13.26 -16.70
CA GLU A 353 44.43 12.19 -16.50
C GLU A 353 44.34 11.64 -15.06
N PRO A 354 44.56 10.33 -14.81
CA PRO A 354 44.64 9.84 -13.44
C PRO A 354 45.81 10.53 -12.75
N ASP A 355 45.48 11.47 -11.86
CA ASP A 355 46.46 12.13 -11.00
C ASP A 355 47.31 11.02 -10.34
N SER A 356 48.59 10.95 -10.70
CA SER A 356 49.51 9.87 -10.30
C SER A 356 49.67 9.76 -8.77
N ASP A 357 49.14 10.76 -8.06
CA ASP A 357 49.12 10.89 -6.61
C ASP A 357 47.76 10.59 -5.95
N ALA A 358 46.75 10.09 -6.67
CA ALA A 358 45.46 9.68 -6.07
C ALA A 358 45.48 8.24 -5.52
N GLU A 359 44.91 8.05 -4.33
CA GLU A 359 44.84 6.76 -3.63
C GLU A 359 43.40 6.42 -3.18
N LEU A 360 43.06 5.13 -3.18
CA LEU A 360 41.74 4.62 -2.78
C LEU A 360 41.82 3.95 -1.40
N VAL A 361 41.13 4.53 -0.42
CA VAL A 361 41.12 4.04 0.97
C VAL A 361 39.74 3.52 1.34
N LYS A 362 39.69 2.36 2.02
CA LYS A 362 38.45 1.81 2.57
C LYS A 362 38.20 2.40 3.95
N VAL A 363 37.01 2.91 4.19
CA VAL A 363 36.61 3.48 5.48
C VAL A 363 35.38 2.74 6.01
N PHE A 364 35.47 2.31 7.25
CA PHE A 364 34.42 1.72 8.05
C PHE A 364 33.94 2.76 9.08
N ASP A 365 32.63 2.89 9.28
CA ASP A 365 32.08 3.80 10.29
C ASP A 365 31.98 3.18 11.69
N GLY A 366 32.39 1.93 11.87
CA GLY A 366 32.52 1.30 13.18
C GLY A 366 32.61 -0.23 13.13
N ASN A 367 32.60 -0.87 14.29
CA ASN A 367 32.80 -2.33 14.38
C ASN A 367 31.72 -3.13 13.64
N SER A 368 30.48 -2.63 13.64
CA SER A 368 29.35 -3.27 12.96
C SER A 368 29.54 -3.32 11.44
N SER A 369 30.09 -2.25 10.86
CA SER A 369 30.34 -2.20 9.42
C SER A 369 31.51 -3.10 9.02
N MET A 370 32.55 -3.20 9.86
CA MET A 370 33.65 -4.15 9.66
C MET A 370 33.17 -5.60 9.71
N ARG A 371 32.39 -5.99 10.73
CA ARG A 371 31.83 -7.35 10.85
C ARG A 371 30.97 -7.74 9.64
N ARG A 372 30.21 -6.79 9.09
CA ARG A 372 29.39 -6.98 7.90
C ARG A 372 30.16 -6.80 6.58
N LYS A 373 31.45 -6.43 6.64
CA LYS A 373 32.30 -6.07 5.49
C LYS A 373 31.70 -4.95 4.62
N VAL A 374 30.96 -4.04 5.24
CA VAL A 374 30.36 -2.86 4.59
C VAL A 374 31.28 -1.67 4.82
N PHE A 375 31.82 -1.10 3.76
CA PHE A 375 32.73 0.05 3.80
C PHE A 375 32.42 1.03 2.67
N ARG A 376 32.88 2.27 2.82
CA ARG A 376 32.91 3.27 1.76
C ARG A 376 34.34 3.43 1.26
N THR A 377 34.49 3.68 -0.04
CA THR A 377 35.81 3.96 -0.62
C THR A 377 35.91 5.46 -0.84
N ILE A 378 36.96 6.08 -0.30
CA ILE A 378 37.29 7.48 -0.55
C ILE A 378 38.50 7.56 -1.48
N THR A 379 38.53 8.59 -2.33
CA THR A 379 39.68 8.92 -3.18
C THR A 379 40.34 10.19 -2.63
N ILE A 380 41.63 10.11 -2.32
CA ILE A 380 42.38 11.18 -1.66
C ILE A 380 43.79 11.28 -2.27
N ASN A 381 44.40 12.45 -2.20
CA ASN A 381 45.80 12.60 -2.58
C ASN A 381 46.70 11.88 -1.56
N ARG A 382 47.77 11.21 -2.01
CA ARG A 382 48.74 10.47 -1.17
C ARG A 382 49.39 11.32 -0.08
N ASN A 383 49.46 12.63 -0.29
CA ASN A 383 50.03 13.60 0.63
C ASN A 383 48.95 14.40 1.40
N ALA A 384 47.67 14.02 1.28
CA ALA A 384 46.57 14.71 1.94
C ALA A 384 46.73 14.62 3.48
N PRO A 385 46.56 15.73 4.22
CA PRO A 385 46.59 15.70 5.68
C PRO A 385 45.40 14.92 6.24
N THR A 386 45.54 14.32 7.42
CA THR A 386 44.49 13.50 8.06
C THR A 386 43.14 14.21 8.17
N LYS A 387 43.13 15.53 8.34
CA LYS A 387 41.91 16.34 8.36
C LYS A 387 41.11 16.21 7.05
N GLU A 388 41.78 16.26 5.91
CA GLU A 388 41.13 16.11 4.60
C GLU A 388 40.55 14.69 4.42
N VAL A 389 41.25 13.68 4.95
CA VAL A 389 40.78 12.29 4.96
C VAL A 389 39.53 12.13 5.82
N VAL A 390 39.50 12.74 7.01
CA VAL A 390 38.32 12.76 7.89
C VAL A 390 37.15 13.43 7.19
N GLU A 391 37.36 14.58 6.57
CA GLU A 391 36.32 15.29 5.82
C GLU A 391 35.78 14.44 4.65
N ALA A 392 36.66 13.79 3.89
CA ALA A 392 36.27 12.88 2.82
C ALA A 392 35.47 11.67 3.35
N ALA A 393 35.89 11.10 4.48
CA ALA A 393 35.18 10.01 5.16
C ALA A 393 33.78 10.46 5.60
N LEU A 394 33.64 11.59 6.29
CA LEU A 394 32.35 12.13 6.72
C LEU A 394 31.40 12.35 5.54
N ARG A 395 31.88 12.91 4.42
CA ARG A 395 31.08 13.09 3.20
C ARG A 395 30.60 11.74 2.64
N SER A 396 31.45 10.72 2.62
CA SER A 396 31.12 9.38 2.11
C SER A 396 30.01 8.67 2.90
N PHE A 397 29.85 9.00 4.18
CA PHE A 397 28.81 8.50 5.07
C PHE A 397 27.63 9.47 5.25
N TYR A 398 27.56 10.55 4.46
CA TYR A 398 26.50 11.56 4.53
C TYR A 398 26.45 12.25 5.91
N ILE A 399 27.59 12.44 6.58
CA ILE A 399 27.66 13.07 7.89
C ILE A 399 28.02 14.55 7.74
N LYS A 400 27.17 15.45 8.28
CA LYS A 400 27.51 16.87 8.45
C LYS A 400 27.65 17.19 9.93
N ASP A 401 28.87 17.13 10.42
CA ASP A 401 29.27 17.54 11.77
C ASP A 401 30.69 18.13 11.71
N ASP A 402 31.16 18.75 12.79
CA ASP A 402 32.51 19.30 12.89
C ASP A 402 33.56 18.17 12.79
N PRO A 403 34.45 18.19 11.78
CA PRO A 403 35.51 17.19 11.62
C PRO A 403 36.42 17.05 12.85
N SER A 404 36.52 18.08 13.69
CA SER A 404 37.32 18.05 14.93
C SER A 404 36.79 17.03 15.96
N ASN A 405 35.50 16.68 15.87
CA ASN A 405 34.87 15.66 16.70
C ASN A 405 35.22 14.23 16.25
N TYR A 406 36.00 14.06 15.18
CA TYR A 406 36.30 12.75 14.61
C TYR A 406 37.79 12.51 14.48
N TYR A 407 38.16 11.23 14.40
CA TYR A 407 39.52 10.80 14.12
C TYR A 407 39.51 9.45 13.41
N LEU A 408 40.65 9.07 12.86
CA LEU A 408 40.81 7.83 12.12
C LEU A 408 41.71 6.85 12.88
N THR A 409 41.35 5.57 12.87
CA THR A 409 42.17 4.48 13.38
C THR A 409 42.40 3.42 12.30
N GLU A 410 43.50 2.67 12.39
CA GLU A 410 43.72 1.53 11.50
C GLU A 410 42.76 0.39 11.84
N ALA A 411 42.10 -0.18 10.83
CA ALA A 411 41.22 -1.33 10.99
C ALA A 411 42.02 -2.64 10.91
N ASN A 412 42.93 -2.87 11.87
CA ASN A 412 43.65 -4.14 12.04
C ASN A 412 42.98 -5.00 13.13
N GLU A 413 43.03 -6.33 13.00
CA GLU A 413 42.30 -7.27 13.89
C GLU A 413 42.84 -7.37 15.34
N ALA A 414 44.04 -6.83 15.63
CA ALA A 414 44.70 -7.02 16.93
C ALA A 414 44.69 -5.78 17.85
N GLU A 415 44.92 -4.57 17.33
CA GLU A 415 44.97 -3.31 18.10
C GLU A 415 44.59 -2.09 17.23
N GLU A 416 43.67 -1.24 17.71
CA GLU A 416 43.30 0.01 17.03
C GLU A 416 44.30 1.13 17.36
N ARG A 417 45.17 1.46 16.39
CA ARG A 417 46.10 2.59 16.51
C ARG A 417 45.50 3.85 15.90
N THR A 418 45.58 4.96 16.63
CA THR A 418 45.13 6.27 16.13
C THR A 418 46.14 6.81 15.13
N LEU A 419 45.65 7.32 14.00
CA LEU A 419 46.49 7.95 13.01
C LEU A 419 46.98 9.32 13.49
N ASP A 420 48.29 9.53 13.43
CA ASP A 420 48.90 10.83 13.70
C ASP A 420 48.54 11.81 12.55
N PRO A 421 48.06 13.03 12.87
CA PRO A 421 47.74 14.07 11.89
C PRO A 421 48.85 14.42 10.88
N SER A 422 50.11 14.13 11.22
CA SER A 422 51.31 14.44 10.44
C SER A 422 51.78 13.29 9.53
N THR A 423 51.19 12.11 9.67
CA THR A 423 51.61 10.90 8.94
C THR A 423 51.01 10.86 7.53
N PRO A 424 51.82 10.84 6.46
CA PRO A 424 51.33 10.73 5.09
C PRO A 424 50.64 9.39 4.86
N ILE A 425 49.52 9.39 4.12
CA ILE A 425 48.68 8.20 3.87
C ILE A 425 49.47 7.07 3.20
N ARG A 426 50.47 7.42 2.37
CA ARG A 426 51.41 6.49 1.74
C ARG A 426 52.05 5.50 2.73
N SER A 427 52.26 5.90 3.99
CA SER A 427 52.87 5.06 5.03
C SER A 427 51.91 4.03 5.64
N LEU A 428 50.62 4.08 5.29
CA LEU A 428 49.59 3.11 5.71
C LEU A 428 49.46 1.92 4.75
N VAL A 429 50.12 1.97 3.59
CA VAL A 429 50.12 0.89 2.59
C VAL A 429 51.24 -0.09 2.94
N LYS A 430 50.88 -1.34 3.30
CA LYS A 430 51.87 -2.41 3.45
C LYS A 430 52.42 -2.74 2.06
N GLU A 431 53.71 -2.51 1.84
CA GLU A 431 54.39 -2.76 0.56
C GLU A 431 54.31 -4.23 0.10
N ASP A 432 53.98 -5.16 0.99
CA ASP A 432 54.17 -6.60 0.79
C ASP A 432 52.91 -7.45 0.53
N THR A 433 51.67 -6.92 0.62
CA THR A 433 50.46 -7.79 0.57
C THR A 433 49.39 -7.45 -0.47
N GLN A 434 49.55 -6.42 -1.32
CA GLN A 434 48.48 -6.00 -2.27
C GLN A 434 47.12 -5.68 -1.60
N GLU A 435 47.05 -5.66 -0.26
CA GLU A 435 45.83 -5.52 0.51
C GLU A 435 45.63 -4.05 0.91
N LYS A 436 44.53 -3.44 0.41
CA LYS A 436 44.25 -2.01 0.59
C LYS A 436 44.03 -1.67 2.06
N SER A 437 44.66 -0.59 2.53
CA SER A 437 44.52 -0.05 3.88
C SER A 437 43.06 0.27 4.23
N ALA A 438 42.62 -0.24 5.37
CA ALA A 438 41.28 -0.06 5.90
C ALA A 438 41.34 0.82 7.16
N LEU A 439 40.45 1.81 7.24
CA LEU A 439 40.38 2.76 8.34
C LEU A 439 39.02 2.70 9.03
N PHE A 440 38.99 2.93 10.34
CA PHE A 440 37.77 3.27 11.07
C PHE A 440 37.64 4.78 11.22
N LEU A 441 36.43 5.29 10.99
CA LEU A 441 36.03 6.62 11.43
C LEU A 441 35.48 6.52 12.86
N ARG A 442 36.11 7.23 13.80
CA ARG A 442 35.77 7.21 15.23
C ARG A 442 35.32 8.59 15.73
N TYR A 443 34.43 8.60 16.72
CA TYR A 443 33.98 9.81 17.41
C TYR A 443 34.87 10.09 18.61
N ARG A 444 35.27 11.35 18.79
CA ARG A 444 36.11 11.81 19.89
C ARG A 444 35.25 12.27 21.06
N ASP A 445 35.22 11.46 22.12
CA ASP A 445 34.63 11.88 23.40
C ASP A 445 35.55 12.94 24.05
N LYS A 446 35.03 14.16 24.24
CA LYS A 446 35.77 15.24 24.94
C LYS A 446 36.11 14.87 26.38
N ASP A 447 35.20 14.17 27.05
CA ASP A 447 35.39 13.55 28.36
C ASP A 447 34.75 12.16 28.32
N PRO A 448 35.50 11.07 28.53
CA PRO A 448 34.94 9.72 28.48
C PRO A 448 33.95 9.43 29.62
N ASN A 449 33.97 10.20 30.72
CA ASN A 449 33.16 9.95 31.90
C ASN A 449 31.88 10.79 31.98
N LYS A 450 31.71 11.79 31.11
CA LYS A 450 30.52 12.65 31.10
C LYS A 450 30.24 13.26 29.73
N GLY A 451 28.98 13.62 29.52
CA GLY A 451 28.56 14.38 28.36
C GLY A 451 27.09 14.70 28.40
N PHE A 452 26.46 14.76 27.23
CA PHE A 452 25.06 15.09 27.09
C PHE A 452 24.36 14.09 26.18
N ILE A 453 23.12 13.76 26.52
CA ILE A 453 22.18 13.08 25.63
C ILE A 453 21.02 14.00 25.27
N LYS A 454 20.43 13.78 24.11
CA LYS A 454 19.21 14.49 23.69
C LYS A 454 18.00 13.63 24.05
N VAL A 455 17.14 14.15 24.93
CA VAL A 455 15.86 13.52 25.27
C VAL A 455 14.74 14.30 24.59
N TYR A 456 14.00 13.62 23.73
CA TYR A 456 12.89 14.19 22.97
C TYR A 456 11.58 14.00 23.76
N PRO A 457 10.69 15.01 23.76
CA PRO A 457 9.33 14.78 24.21
C PRO A 457 8.68 13.89 23.15
N GLY A 458 8.30 12.65 23.50
CA GLY A 458 7.54 11.79 22.59
C GLY A 458 6.14 12.36 22.33
N ASN A 459 5.11 11.54 22.35
CA ASN A 459 3.71 12.01 22.29
C ASN A 459 3.24 12.69 23.60
N LEU A 460 4.17 13.33 24.33
CA LEU A 460 3.85 14.16 25.48
C LEU A 460 2.99 15.34 25.03
N LYS A 461 2.10 15.80 25.92
CA LYS A 461 1.19 16.93 25.71
C LYS A 461 1.93 18.29 25.65
N SER A 462 3.07 18.37 24.98
CA SER A 462 3.96 19.54 24.95
C SER A 462 4.55 19.72 23.55
N SER A 463 4.48 20.93 23.00
CA SER A 463 5.02 21.29 21.67
C SER A 463 6.53 21.59 21.69
N GLN A 464 7.22 21.30 22.79
CA GLN A 464 8.63 21.66 23.00
C GLN A 464 9.59 20.79 22.17
N GLY A 465 10.79 21.30 21.86
CA GLY A 465 11.88 20.52 21.27
C GLY A 465 12.56 19.57 22.25
N TYR A 466 13.60 18.86 21.81
CA TYR A 466 14.40 18.01 22.69
C TYR A 466 15.07 18.83 23.80
N LYS A 467 15.33 18.20 24.94
CA LYS A 467 16.13 18.76 26.02
C LYS A 467 17.47 18.04 26.08
N SER A 468 18.55 18.81 26.20
CA SER A 468 19.88 18.26 26.45
C SER A 468 20.00 17.91 27.94
N ILE A 469 20.24 16.65 28.26
CA ILE A 469 20.37 16.13 29.62
C ILE A 469 21.85 15.80 29.88
N PRO A 470 22.48 16.41 30.89
CA PRO A 470 23.83 16.03 31.30
C PRO A 470 23.82 14.62 31.89
N VAL A 471 24.78 13.79 31.49
CA VAL A 471 24.92 12.40 31.96
C VAL A 471 26.38 12.08 32.23
N THR A 472 26.61 11.18 33.17
CA THR A 472 27.93 10.60 33.49
C THR A 472 27.91 9.09 33.23
N SER A 473 29.10 8.46 33.32
CA SER A 473 29.27 7.00 33.29
C SER A 473 28.50 6.23 34.36
N ASP A 474 27.88 6.91 35.32
CA ASP A 474 27.06 6.33 36.39
C ASP A 474 25.63 6.82 36.44
N THR A 475 25.26 7.83 35.63
CA THR A 475 23.87 8.31 35.55
C THR A 475 22.96 7.21 35.00
N THR A 476 21.92 6.88 35.75
CA THR A 476 20.94 5.85 35.40
C THR A 476 19.81 6.42 34.55
N VAL A 477 19.01 5.54 33.92
CA VAL A 477 17.74 5.93 33.27
C VAL A 477 16.84 6.67 34.24
N ASP A 478 16.83 6.25 35.49
CA ASP A 478 16.03 6.81 36.55
C ASP A 478 16.38 8.28 36.86
N ASP A 479 17.66 8.61 36.86
CA ASP A 479 18.14 9.98 36.99
C ASP A 479 17.75 10.80 35.75
N VAL A 480 17.93 10.24 34.55
CA VAL A 480 17.57 10.91 33.29
C VAL A 480 16.08 11.23 33.23
N LEU A 481 15.20 10.32 33.66
CA LEU A 481 13.77 10.56 33.73
C LEU A 481 13.44 11.73 34.65
N GLU A 482 14.07 11.81 35.83
CA GLU A 482 13.86 12.90 36.77
C GLU A 482 14.30 14.26 36.18
N TYR A 483 15.49 14.32 35.57
CA TYR A 483 15.97 15.52 34.90
C TYR A 483 15.09 15.92 33.71
N ALA A 484 14.68 14.95 32.89
CA ALA A 484 13.86 15.18 31.71
C ALA A 484 12.48 15.72 32.11
N LEU A 485 11.79 15.06 33.06
CA LEU A 485 10.48 15.49 33.53
C LEU A 485 10.51 16.93 34.06
N ARG A 486 11.50 17.26 34.90
CA ARG A 486 11.72 18.65 35.37
C ARG A 486 11.90 19.63 34.22
N LYS A 487 12.77 19.31 33.24
CA LYS A 487 13.04 20.20 32.09
C LYS A 487 11.85 20.33 31.13
N PHE A 488 10.96 19.36 31.08
CA PHE A 488 9.72 19.43 30.31
C PHE A 488 8.55 20.07 31.07
N GLY A 489 8.74 20.47 32.33
CA GLY A 489 7.68 21.03 33.18
C GLY A 489 6.66 19.99 33.66
N LEU A 490 7.04 18.71 33.68
CA LEU A 490 6.25 17.61 34.21
C LEU A 490 6.73 17.31 35.64
N GLY A 491 5.81 17.16 36.61
CA GLY A 491 6.16 16.93 38.02
C GLY A 491 7.01 15.66 38.24
N THR A 492 7.89 15.65 39.25
CA THR A 492 8.76 14.48 39.54
C THR A 492 8.00 13.29 40.14
N THR A 493 6.86 13.53 40.78
CA THR A 493 5.97 12.50 41.36
C THR A 493 5.31 11.57 40.33
N THR A 494 5.47 11.85 39.03
CA THR A 494 4.93 11.03 37.92
C THR A 494 5.95 10.11 37.25
N LYS A 495 7.19 9.99 37.75
CA LYS A 495 8.26 9.17 37.15
C LYS A 495 7.84 7.73 36.84
N SER A 496 7.05 7.10 37.71
CA SER A 496 6.56 5.72 37.52
C SER A 496 5.69 5.55 36.28
N LYS A 497 5.11 6.62 35.74
CA LYS A 497 4.25 6.64 34.56
C LYS A 497 5.02 6.76 33.24
N TYR A 498 6.34 6.93 33.27
CA TYR A 498 7.13 7.15 32.05
C TYR A 498 8.24 6.12 31.89
N ASN A 499 8.60 5.87 30.64
CA ASN A 499 9.75 5.12 30.18
C ASN A 499 10.70 6.04 29.41
N LEU A 500 11.99 5.72 29.49
CA LEU A 500 12.98 6.24 28.54
C LEU A 500 13.17 5.20 27.44
N ILE A 501 12.99 5.61 26.20
CA ILE A 501 13.02 4.70 25.04
C ILE A 501 14.15 5.11 24.13
N GLU A 502 15.00 4.14 23.78
CA GLU A 502 15.98 4.26 22.72
C GLU A 502 15.28 3.99 21.38
N VAL A 503 15.32 4.96 20.46
CA VAL A 503 14.76 4.86 19.12
C VAL A 503 15.89 4.94 18.12
N THR A 504 16.04 3.89 17.29
CA THR A 504 17.03 3.83 16.21
C THR A 504 16.33 3.94 14.85
N MET A 505 16.81 4.85 14.00
CA MET A 505 16.24 5.15 12.69
C MET A 505 17.10 4.60 11.53
N ASP A 506 17.14 3.28 11.39
CA ASP A 506 17.80 2.61 10.26
C ASP A 506 16.81 2.39 9.11
N ASN A 507 16.96 1.32 8.32
CA ASN A 507 15.96 0.91 7.31
C ASN A 507 14.56 0.69 7.92
N ARG A 508 14.48 0.64 9.25
CA ARG A 508 13.28 0.53 10.08
C ARG A 508 13.42 1.51 11.24
N VAL A 509 12.31 1.88 11.85
CA VAL A 509 12.30 2.55 13.16
C VAL A 509 12.11 1.46 14.20
N THR A 510 13.11 1.27 15.06
CA THR A 510 13.06 0.31 16.16
C THR A 510 13.04 1.08 17.48
N GLU A 511 12.24 0.61 18.42
CA GLU A 511 12.11 1.17 19.75
C GLU A 511 12.54 0.12 20.77
N ARG A 512 13.31 0.54 21.79
CA ARG A 512 13.73 -0.32 22.91
C ARG A 512 13.48 0.43 24.21
N ILE A 513 12.65 -0.15 25.08
CA ILE A 513 12.43 0.37 26.43
C ILE A 513 13.70 0.12 27.25
N LEU A 514 14.27 1.18 27.83
CA LEU A 514 15.44 1.06 28.69
C LEU A 514 15.02 0.72 30.12
N THR A 515 15.73 -0.21 30.74
CA THR A 515 15.54 -0.59 32.13
C THR A 515 16.03 0.50 33.08
N HIS A 516 15.42 0.60 34.26
CA HIS A 516 15.70 1.67 35.23
C HIS A 516 17.18 1.79 35.64
N ALA A 517 17.94 0.67 35.63
CA ALA A 517 19.34 0.62 36.03
C ALA A 517 20.34 0.79 34.87
N GLU A 518 19.88 0.78 33.61
CA GLU A 518 20.75 1.02 32.47
C GLU A 518 21.36 2.42 32.52
N LYS A 519 22.53 2.58 31.89
CA LYS A 519 23.32 3.81 31.93
C LYS A 519 23.40 4.43 30.53
N PRO A 520 22.57 5.44 30.19
CA PRO A 520 22.46 5.98 28.84
C PRO A 520 23.77 6.48 28.23
N TRP A 521 24.71 6.99 29.04
CA TRP A 521 26.03 7.40 28.55
C TRP A 521 26.83 6.22 27.99
N ARG A 522 26.85 5.08 28.70
CA ARG A 522 27.55 3.87 28.25
C ARG A 522 26.92 3.29 26.98
N ILE A 523 25.59 3.35 26.88
CA ILE A 523 24.86 2.96 25.66
C ILE A 523 25.32 3.83 24.49
N MET A 524 25.36 5.15 24.64
CA MET A 524 25.82 6.07 23.60
C MET A 524 27.27 5.82 23.18
N GLN A 525 28.17 5.54 24.12
CA GLN A 525 29.57 5.19 23.83
C GLN A 525 29.68 3.86 23.07
N GLN A 526 28.88 2.86 23.44
CA GLN A 526 28.84 1.60 22.71
C GLN A 526 28.36 1.81 21.27
N ILE A 527 27.30 2.60 21.07
CA ILE A 527 26.78 2.91 19.72
C ILE A 527 27.85 3.64 18.89
N ARG A 528 28.55 4.63 19.46
CA ARG A 528 29.67 5.34 18.80
C ARG A 528 30.76 4.40 18.30
N LYS A 529 31.06 3.33 19.05
CA LYS A 529 32.06 2.34 18.68
C LYS A 529 31.53 1.35 17.64
N GLU A 530 30.25 1.04 17.68
CA GLU A 530 29.61 0.11 16.74
C GLU A 530 29.35 0.74 15.38
N SER A 531 28.86 1.98 15.33
CA SER A 531 28.61 2.74 14.10
C SER A 531 28.36 4.22 14.40
N ILE A 532 29.18 5.08 13.80
CA ILE A 532 28.98 6.54 13.83
C ILE A 532 27.66 6.92 13.16
N HIS A 533 27.29 6.25 12.07
CA HIS A 533 26.03 6.50 11.39
C HIS A 533 24.83 6.19 12.29
N GLN A 534 24.87 5.06 12.99
CA GLN A 534 23.83 4.67 13.96
C GLN A 534 23.74 5.66 15.12
N MET A 535 24.87 6.19 15.61
CA MET A 535 24.88 7.23 16.65
C MET A 535 24.03 8.43 16.24
N LEU A 536 24.21 8.94 15.01
CA LEU A 536 23.48 10.11 14.50
C LEU A 536 21.98 9.83 14.31
N LYS A 537 21.61 8.56 14.21
CA LYS A 537 20.24 8.06 14.03
C LYS A 537 19.58 7.57 15.30
N THR A 538 20.30 7.57 16.43
CA THR A 538 19.76 7.15 17.71
C THR A 538 19.24 8.33 18.50
N ARG A 539 18.06 8.17 19.11
CA ARG A 539 17.40 9.18 19.93
C ARG A 539 16.85 8.58 21.20
N PHE A 540 16.81 9.36 22.27
CA PHE A 540 16.11 8.96 23.49
C PHE A 540 14.79 9.71 23.59
N TYR A 541 13.68 9.02 23.77
CA TYR A 541 12.36 9.62 23.95
C TYR A 541 11.86 9.39 25.36
N LEU A 542 11.24 10.43 25.91
CA LEU A 542 10.41 10.31 27.10
C LEU A 542 9.00 9.91 26.65
N GLN A 543 8.53 8.74 27.08
CA GLN A 543 7.24 8.17 26.66
C GLN A 543 6.42 7.72 27.87
N GLU A 544 5.10 7.97 27.85
CA GLU A 544 4.17 7.47 28.88
C GLU A 544 3.98 5.95 28.74
N LYS A 545 3.99 5.23 29.86
CA LYS A 545 3.85 3.77 29.97
C LYS A 545 2.47 3.29 29.55
N GLU A 546 1.44 3.98 30.03
CA GLU A 546 0.07 3.71 29.62
C GLU A 546 -0.12 4.25 28.20
N ASP A 547 -0.68 3.41 27.32
CA ASP A 547 -1.04 3.87 25.99
C ASP A 547 -2.22 4.84 26.15
N PRO A 548 -2.05 6.13 25.82
CA PRO A 548 -3.12 7.09 26.00
C PRO A 548 -4.32 6.69 25.12
N HIS A 549 -4.11 6.03 23.98
CA HIS A 549 -5.12 5.73 22.97
C HIS A 549 -6.18 4.67 23.36
N GLY A 550 -6.11 4.10 24.57
CA GLY A 550 -7.05 3.12 25.10
C GLY A 550 -6.48 1.70 25.14
N SER A 551 -6.73 0.98 26.22
CA SER A 551 -6.18 -0.34 26.54
C SER A 551 -6.93 -1.49 25.85
N SER A 552 -7.31 -1.36 24.58
CA SER A 552 -7.95 -2.49 23.87
C SER A 552 -7.41 -2.62 22.45
N ILE A 553 -6.35 -3.40 22.33
CA ILE A 553 -5.70 -3.81 21.09
C ILE A 553 -6.52 -4.94 20.47
N ALA A 554 -7.12 -4.69 19.31
CA ALA A 554 -7.91 -5.69 18.62
C ALA A 554 -7.05 -6.52 17.66
N LEU A 555 -7.09 -7.84 17.83
CA LEU A 555 -6.56 -8.80 16.87
C LEU A 555 -7.73 -9.50 16.18
N PHE A 556 -7.77 -9.42 14.85
CA PHE A 556 -8.66 -10.21 14.02
C PHE A 556 -7.99 -11.53 13.66
N ILE A 557 -8.68 -12.64 13.92
CA ILE A 557 -8.26 -13.99 13.57
C ILE A 557 -9.27 -14.57 12.59
N GLY A 558 -8.79 -15.04 11.45
CA GLY A 558 -9.59 -15.74 10.44
C GLY A 558 -8.98 -17.08 10.05
N ASN A 559 -9.60 -17.76 9.09
CA ASN A 559 -9.31 -19.14 8.68
C ASN A 559 -9.54 -20.17 9.80
N LEU A 560 -10.43 -19.90 10.75
CA LEU A 560 -10.90 -20.90 11.70
C LEU A 560 -12.09 -21.68 11.10
N PRO A 561 -12.48 -22.83 11.66
CA PRO A 561 -13.69 -23.52 11.24
C PRO A 561 -14.93 -22.65 11.45
N GLN A 562 -15.90 -22.77 10.55
CA GLN A 562 -17.18 -22.06 10.63
C GLN A 562 -18.10 -22.67 11.68
N SER A 563 -19.08 -21.90 12.14
CA SER A 563 -20.19 -22.36 12.99
C SER A 563 -19.79 -23.00 14.32
N LEU A 564 -18.60 -22.68 14.85
CA LEU A 564 -18.20 -23.12 16.19
C LEU A 564 -18.76 -22.19 17.27
N SER A 565 -19.06 -22.73 18.45
CA SER A 565 -19.44 -21.92 19.60
C SER A 565 -18.30 -21.02 20.09
N GLN A 566 -18.63 -19.94 20.80
CA GLN A 566 -17.65 -19.05 21.42
C GLN A 566 -16.65 -19.80 22.32
N ARG A 567 -17.12 -20.80 23.08
CA ARG A 567 -16.27 -21.62 23.95
C ARG A 567 -15.27 -22.46 23.16
N GLN A 568 -15.67 -22.97 22.00
CA GLN A 568 -14.77 -23.73 21.12
C GLN A 568 -13.71 -22.81 20.50
N TYR A 569 -14.09 -21.62 19.99
CA TYR A 569 -13.11 -20.65 19.53
C TYR A 569 -12.13 -20.24 20.63
N HIS A 570 -12.64 -19.96 21.83
CA HIS A 570 -11.79 -19.66 22.98
C HIS A 570 -10.77 -20.77 23.25
N GLY A 571 -11.21 -22.03 23.26
CA GLY A 571 -10.32 -23.18 23.43
C GLY A 571 -9.25 -23.28 22.34
N ILE A 572 -9.62 -23.10 21.07
CA ILE A 572 -8.66 -23.12 19.94
C ILE A 572 -7.64 -21.98 20.07
N LEU A 573 -8.06 -20.77 20.42
CA LEU A 573 -7.14 -19.64 20.55
C LEU A 573 -6.20 -19.81 21.75
N GLN A 574 -6.70 -20.36 22.86
CA GLN A 574 -5.89 -20.61 24.05
C GLN A 574 -4.78 -21.64 23.82
N THR A 575 -4.98 -22.66 22.98
CA THR A 575 -3.91 -23.63 22.70
C THR A 575 -2.69 -23.00 22.04
N PHE A 576 -2.88 -21.94 21.23
CA PHE A 576 -1.79 -21.24 20.56
C PHE A 576 -1.20 -20.10 21.37
N VAL A 577 -2.04 -19.37 22.11
CA VAL A 577 -1.59 -18.21 22.91
C VAL A 577 -0.97 -18.66 24.24
N GLY A 578 -1.49 -19.74 24.83
CA GLY A 578 -1.10 -20.29 26.12
C GLY A 578 -1.71 -19.55 27.32
N ASP A 579 -1.90 -20.28 28.42
CA ASP A 579 -2.53 -19.75 29.65
C ASP A 579 -1.74 -18.63 30.33
N SER A 580 -0.45 -18.51 29.99
CA SER A 580 0.43 -17.43 30.48
C SER A 580 0.18 -16.06 29.83
N ASN A 581 -0.65 -15.99 28.79
CA ASN A 581 -0.91 -14.75 28.03
C ASN A 581 -2.40 -14.60 27.64
N PRO A 582 -3.33 -14.62 28.61
CA PRO A 582 -4.76 -14.58 28.30
C PRO A 582 -5.15 -13.27 27.61
N PHE A 583 -6.04 -13.34 26.62
CA PHE A 583 -6.70 -12.16 26.08
C PHE A 583 -7.79 -11.66 27.04
N VAL A 584 -8.07 -10.35 26.99
CA VAL A 584 -9.02 -9.68 27.89
C VAL A 584 -10.46 -10.06 27.56
N SER A 585 -10.82 -10.07 26.28
CA SER A 585 -12.16 -10.44 25.85
C SER A 585 -12.21 -10.94 24.40
N ILE A 586 -13.27 -11.70 24.11
CA ILE A 586 -13.68 -12.03 22.74
C ILE A 586 -14.74 -10.99 22.33
N GLY A 587 -14.46 -10.28 21.24
CA GLY A 587 -15.37 -9.36 20.57
C GLY A 587 -16.33 -10.10 19.62
N PRO A 588 -16.71 -9.48 18.49
CA PRO A 588 -17.58 -10.11 17.50
C PRO A 588 -17.01 -11.43 16.97
N ILE A 589 -17.90 -12.41 16.83
CA ILE A 589 -17.62 -13.70 16.21
C ILE A 589 -18.43 -13.77 14.93
N TYR A 590 -17.74 -13.94 13.81
CA TYR A 590 -18.34 -14.09 12.50
C TYR A 590 -18.41 -15.59 12.17
N TYR A 591 -19.42 -16.26 12.74
CA TYR A 591 -19.58 -17.72 12.67
C TYR A 591 -19.53 -18.27 11.24
N GLU A 592 -20.20 -17.61 10.30
CA GLU A 592 -20.26 -18.00 8.89
C GLU A 592 -18.92 -17.86 8.15
N TYR A 593 -18.00 -17.07 8.72
CA TYR A 593 -16.69 -16.80 8.13
C TYR A 593 -15.54 -17.42 8.91
N GLY A 594 -15.83 -18.16 10.00
CA GLY A 594 -14.80 -18.76 10.85
C GLY A 594 -13.79 -17.73 11.32
N SER A 595 -14.28 -16.58 11.79
CA SER A 595 -13.44 -15.44 12.15
C SER A 595 -13.89 -14.82 13.47
N VAL A 596 -12.93 -14.32 14.24
CA VAL A 596 -13.15 -13.79 15.60
C VAL A 596 -12.22 -12.62 15.86
N VAL A 597 -12.70 -11.65 16.64
CA VAL A 597 -11.85 -10.59 17.16
C VAL A 597 -11.59 -10.80 18.65
N ILE A 598 -10.33 -10.75 19.07
CA ILE A 598 -9.95 -10.75 20.49
C ILE A 598 -9.29 -9.44 20.86
N THR A 599 -9.33 -9.07 22.15
CA THR A 599 -8.74 -7.83 22.64
C THR A 599 -7.71 -8.05 23.74
N TYR A 600 -6.70 -7.18 23.79
CA TYR A 600 -5.68 -7.11 24.84
C TYR A 600 -5.56 -5.69 25.38
N ASP A 601 -5.22 -5.56 26.65
CA ASP A 601 -4.90 -4.29 27.31
C ASP A 601 -3.41 -3.94 27.29
N ASN A 602 -2.57 -4.94 27.08
CA ASN A 602 -1.12 -4.81 27.03
C ASN A 602 -0.57 -5.04 25.61
N ASN A 603 0.25 -4.10 25.13
CA ASN A 603 0.97 -4.17 23.86
C ASN A 603 1.87 -5.40 23.74
N GLU A 604 2.64 -5.73 24.77
CA GLU A 604 3.56 -6.88 24.76
C GLU A 604 2.79 -8.20 24.63
N ALA A 605 1.70 -8.34 25.39
CA ALA A 605 0.82 -9.50 25.35
C ALA A 605 0.16 -9.67 23.97
N ALA A 606 -0.31 -8.57 23.37
CA ALA A 606 -0.89 -8.57 22.04
C ALA A 606 0.12 -8.95 20.95
N VAL A 607 1.35 -8.41 21.01
CA VAL A 607 2.41 -8.74 20.04
C VAL A 607 2.85 -10.19 20.17
N LYS A 608 2.99 -10.69 21.40
CA LYS A 608 3.28 -12.11 21.67
C LYS A 608 2.20 -13.01 21.07
N ALA A 609 0.93 -12.71 21.36
CA ALA A 609 -0.20 -13.44 20.80
C ALA A 609 -0.24 -13.37 19.27
N PHE A 610 -0.01 -12.19 18.70
CA PHE A 610 0.04 -11.98 17.25
C PHE A 610 1.10 -12.88 16.60
N ASN A 611 2.32 -12.93 17.14
CA ASN A 611 3.39 -13.75 16.58
C ASN A 611 3.10 -15.25 16.73
N SER A 612 2.58 -15.69 17.88
CA SER A 612 2.19 -17.09 18.09
C SER A 612 1.08 -17.52 17.12
N LEU A 613 0.00 -16.74 17.02
CA LEU A 613 -1.14 -17.06 16.17
C LEU A 613 -0.78 -16.98 14.68
N LYS A 614 0.03 -16.00 14.26
CA LYS A 614 0.41 -15.82 12.85
C LYS A 614 1.30 -16.95 12.32
N GLY A 615 2.05 -17.61 13.19
CA GLY A 615 2.83 -18.81 12.87
C GLY A 615 2.05 -20.12 13.01
N ALA A 616 0.81 -20.06 13.53
CA ALA A 616 0.03 -21.25 13.83
C ALA A 616 -0.63 -21.86 12.58
N LEU A 617 -0.63 -23.19 12.55
CA LEU A 617 -1.34 -24.02 11.60
C LEU A 617 -2.51 -24.70 12.33
N PHE A 618 -3.70 -24.59 11.76
CA PHE A 618 -4.90 -25.28 12.23
C PHE A 618 -5.57 -25.93 11.02
N GLU A 619 -5.83 -27.25 11.09
CA GLU A 619 -6.38 -28.03 9.96
C GLU A 619 -5.64 -27.77 8.64
N GLU A 620 -4.29 -27.83 8.69
CA GLU A 620 -3.38 -27.60 7.55
C GLU A 620 -3.43 -26.19 6.93
N LYS A 621 -4.17 -25.27 7.53
CA LYS A 621 -4.27 -23.87 7.09
C LYS A 621 -3.58 -22.96 8.09
N ASN A 622 -2.85 -21.97 7.56
CA ASN A 622 -2.31 -20.91 8.42
C ASN A 622 -3.45 -20.03 8.90
N LEU A 623 -3.46 -19.73 10.20
CA LEU A 623 -4.37 -18.73 10.73
C LEU A 623 -4.07 -17.37 10.09
N LEU A 624 -5.13 -16.66 9.71
CA LEU A 624 -5.01 -15.27 9.32
C LEU A 624 -5.04 -14.42 10.58
N VAL A 625 -4.04 -13.56 10.79
CA VAL A 625 -4.00 -12.68 11.96
C VAL A 625 -3.70 -11.25 11.54
N MET A 626 -4.54 -10.32 11.96
CA MET A 626 -4.39 -8.89 11.68
C MET A 626 -4.54 -8.07 12.95
N LEU A 627 -3.67 -7.09 13.12
CA LEU A 627 -3.81 -6.07 14.16
C LEU A 627 -4.63 -4.93 13.58
N LEU A 628 -5.76 -4.62 14.22
CA LEU A 628 -6.71 -3.63 13.69
C LEU A 628 -6.51 -2.26 14.35
N PRO A 629 -6.51 -1.16 13.58
CA PRO A 629 -6.55 0.18 14.14
C PRO A 629 -7.90 0.44 14.81
N ASN A 630 -7.95 1.42 15.70
CA ASN A 630 -9.20 1.93 16.27
C ASN A 630 -9.45 3.37 15.82
N ILE A 631 -10.72 3.71 15.56
CA ILE A 631 -11.14 5.03 15.11
C ILE A 631 -11.99 5.69 16.19
N GLN A 632 -11.59 6.90 16.58
CA GLN A 632 -12.28 7.73 17.56
C GLN A 632 -13.44 8.46 16.87
N ALA A 633 -14.55 7.76 16.68
CA ALA A 633 -15.71 8.24 15.94
C ALA A 633 -16.27 9.58 16.46
N GLN A 634 -16.21 9.80 17.78
CA GLN A 634 -16.65 11.03 18.43
C GLN A 634 -15.93 12.30 17.93
N LEU A 635 -14.72 12.16 17.36
CA LEU A 635 -13.99 13.29 16.78
C LEU A 635 -14.40 13.63 15.34
N LEU A 636 -15.18 12.76 14.69
CA LEU A 636 -15.66 12.95 13.32
C LEU A 636 -16.97 13.77 13.27
N ASP A 637 -17.81 13.65 14.30
CA ASP A 637 -19.16 14.22 14.34
C ASP A 637 -19.19 15.75 14.21
N HIS A 638 -18.09 16.43 14.53
CA HIS A 638 -17.96 17.89 14.45
C HIS A 638 -17.48 18.42 13.09
N ARG A 639 -17.22 17.56 12.10
CA ARG A 639 -16.40 17.94 10.92
C ARG A 639 -17.08 17.86 9.55
N ASP A 640 -18.40 17.60 9.46
CA ASP A 640 -19.10 17.37 8.18
C ASP A 640 -18.37 16.35 7.26
N LEU A 641 -17.72 15.36 7.86
CA LEU A 641 -16.93 14.35 7.17
C LEU A 641 -17.77 13.10 6.92
N THR A 642 -17.55 12.47 5.76
CA THR A 642 -18.07 11.15 5.43
C THR A 642 -16.89 10.29 4.96
N PRO A 643 -16.09 9.74 5.89
CA PRO A 643 -14.89 8.98 5.53
C PRO A 643 -15.21 7.86 4.54
N LEU A 644 -14.25 7.56 3.66
CA LEU A 644 -14.37 6.45 2.71
C LEU A 644 -13.70 5.20 3.24
N LEU A 645 -14.39 4.06 3.18
CA LEU A 645 -13.83 2.73 3.36
C LEU A 645 -13.65 2.09 1.98
N VAL A 646 -12.44 1.68 1.63
CA VAL A 646 -12.11 1.12 0.32
C VAL A 646 -11.79 -0.36 0.46
N PHE A 647 -12.55 -1.19 -0.24
CA PHE A 647 -12.29 -2.62 -0.39
C PHE A 647 -11.75 -2.90 -1.79
N VAL A 648 -10.59 -3.53 -1.88
CA VAL A 648 -9.99 -3.89 -3.18
C VAL A 648 -9.75 -5.38 -3.25
N ASN A 649 -10.30 -6.03 -4.28
CA ASN A 649 -9.97 -7.41 -4.58
C ASN A 649 -8.70 -7.45 -5.43
N ALA A 650 -7.57 -7.68 -4.76
CA ALA A 650 -6.24 -7.78 -5.37
C ALA A 650 -6.15 -8.72 -6.57
N LYS A 651 -6.90 -9.82 -6.58
CA LYS A 651 -6.86 -10.86 -7.62
C LYS A 651 -7.68 -10.49 -8.86
N SER A 652 -8.54 -9.48 -8.76
CA SER A 652 -9.41 -9.05 -9.87
C SER A 652 -8.66 -8.21 -10.91
N GLY A 653 -9.19 -8.19 -12.14
CA GLY A 653 -8.73 -7.28 -13.20
C GLY A 653 -7.35 -7.57 -13.80
N GLY A 654 -6.81 -8.80 -13.65
CA GLY A 654 -5.46 -9.11 -14.14
C GLY A 654 -4.36 -8.45 -13.30
N CYS A 655 -4.52 -8.51 -11.96
CA CYS A 655 -3.64 -7.89 -10.96
C CYS A 655 -3.70 -6.36 -10.86
N GLN A 656 -4.62 -5.69 -11.57
CA GLN A 656 -4.84 -4.24 -11.45
C GLN A 656 -5.30 -3.80 -10.06
N GLY A 657 -5.89 -4.71 -9.27
CA GLY A 657 -6.29 -4.42 -7.89
C GLY A 657 -5.11 -4.01 -7.00
N GLN A 658 -3.91 -4.56 -7.24
CA GLN A 658 -2.73 -4.21 -6.44
C GLN A 658 -2.25 -2.78 -6.68
N ASP A 659 -2.22 -2.36 -7.95
CA ASP A 659 -1.87 -0.98 -8.30
C ASP A 659 -2.87 0.02 -7.70
N LEU A 660 -4.16 -0.35 -7.64
CA LEU A 660 -5.19 0.46 -6.98
C LEU A 660 -5.00 0.55 -5.46
N ILE A 661 -4.66 -0.55 -4.78
CA ILE A 661 -4.33 -0.53 -3.34
C ILE A 661 -3.18 0.45 -3.08
N ALA A 662 -2.08 0.31 -3.83
CA ALA A 662 -0.92 1.18 -3.69
C ALA A 662 -1.27 2.64 -4.02
N ALA A 663 -2.11 2.90 -5.02
CA ALA A 663 -2.53 4.26 -5.35
C ALA A 663 -3.44 4.88 -4.27
N PHE A 664 -4.45 4.16 -3.79
CA PHE A 664 -5.35 4.67 -2.76
C PHE A 664 -4.67 4.86 -1.41
N ARG A 665 -3.71 4.02 -1.02
CA ARG A 665 -2.90 4.23 0.20
C ARG A 665 -2.05 5.50 0.16
N LYS A 666 -1.69 5.98 -1.04
CA LYS A 666 -1.00 7.27 -1.24
C LYS A 666 -1.96 8.45 -1.13
N LEU A 667 -3.18 8.30 -1.66
CA LEU A 667 -4.17 9.38 -1.75
C LEU A 667 -5.04 9.54 -0.50
N LEU A 668 -5.33 8.44 0.20
CA LEU A 668 -6.14 8.37 1.41
C LEU A 668 -5.28 7.93 2.60
N ASN A 669 -5.82 7.98 3.82
CA ASN A 669 -5.17 7.34 4.97
C ASN A 669 -5.12 5.81 4.73
N PRO A 670 -3.99 5.10 4.93
CA PRO A 670 -3.88 3.69 4.56
C PRO A 670 -4.82 2.79 5.36
N TYR A 671 -5.25 3.24 6.56
CA TYR A 671 -6.26 2.58 7.39
C TYR A 671 -7.69 2.67 6.82
N GLN A 672 -7.87 3.33 5.66
CA GLN A 672 -9.11 3.31 4.87
C GLN A 672 -9.11 2.21 3.80
N VAL A 673 -7.98 1.57 3.50
CA VAL A 673 -7.81 0.73 2.30
C VAL A 673 -7.51 -0.72 2.69
N PHE A 674 -8.47 -1.61 2.44
CA PHE A 674 -8.43 -3.03 2.80
C PHE A 674 -8.39 -3.92 1.57
N ASP A 675 -7.48 -4.90 1.59
CA ASP A 675 -7.43 -5.96 0.59
C ASP A 675 -8.39 -7.08 1.00
N VAL A 676 -9.49 -7.27 0.28
CA VAL A 676 -10.47 -8.30 0.62
C VAL A 676 -9.95 -9.72 0.41
N SER A 677 -8.86 -9.90 -0.35
CA SER A 677 -8.20 -11.20 -0.45
C SER A 677 -7.46 -11.59 0.84
N ASN A 678 -7.26 -10.64 1.76
CA ASN A 678 -6.59 -10.83 3.04
C ASN A 678 -7.55 -10.57 4.20
N GLY A 679 -8.46 -11.53 4.45
CA GLY A 679 -9.42 -11.48 5.57
C GLY A 679 -10.83 -11.02 5.22
N GLY A 680 -11.10 -10.78 3.94
CA GLY A 680 -12.41 -10.34 3.49
C GLY A 680 -12.76 -8.90 3.91
N PRO A 681 -14.05 -8.53 3.82
CA PRO A 681 -14.53 -7.20 4.17
C PRO A 681 -14.58 -6.95 5.70
N LEU A 682 -14.70 -8.02 6.50
CA LEU A 682 -14.98 -7.94 7.94
C LEU A 682 -13.97 -7.10 8.75
N PRO A 683 -12.64 -7.17 8.52
CA PRO A 683 -11.69 -6.31 9.22
C PRO A 683 -11.98 -4.81 9.02
N GLY A 684 -12.30 -4.40 7.79
CA GLY A 684 -12.61 -3.01 7.48
C GLY A 684 -13.94 -2.57 8.09
N LEU A 685 -14.96 -3.43 8.03
CA LEU A 685 -16.26 -3.18 8.64
C LEU A 685 -16.15 -3.07 10.18
N TYR A 686 -15.35 -3.93 10.83
CA TYR A 686 -15.07 -3.84 12.25
C TYR A 686 -14.42 -2.51 12.64
N VAL A 687 -13.44 -2.04 11.85
CA VAL A 687 -12.74 -0.77 12.11
C VAL A 687 -13.69 0.44 11.99
N PHE A 688 -14.65 0.38 11.06
CA PHE A 688 -15.59 1.47 10.78
C PHE A 688 -16.93 1.37 11.53
N ARG A 689 -17.20 0.29 12.27
CA ARG A 689 -18.52 0.01 12.89
C ARG A 689 -19.06 1.12 13.80
N ASN A 690 -18.18 1.87 14.45
CA ASN A 690 -18.57 2.94 15.38
C ASN A 690 -18.79 4.30 14.69
N ILE A 691 -18.52 4.41 13.38
CA ILE A 691 -18.66 5.66 12.64
C ILE A 691 -20.12 5.82 12.20
N PRO A 692 -20.81 6.91 12.58
CA PRO A 692 -22.24 7.07 12.28
C PRO A 692 -22.52 7.33 10.80
N LYS A 693 -21.56 7.88 10.05
CA LYS A 693 -21.73 8.16 8.62
C LYS A 693 -20.42 7.98 7.85
N TYR A 694 -20.41 7.03 6.92
CA TYR A 694 -19.27 6.78 6.02
C TYR A 694 -19.76 6.22 4.68
N ARG A 695 -18.88 6.20 3.67
CA ARG A 695 -19.14 5.61 2.34
C ARG A 695 -18.23 4.43 2.10
N ILE A 696 -18.60 3.53 1.21
CA ILE A 696 -17.78 2.38 0.80
C ILE A 696 -17.48 2.46 -0.69
N LEU A 697 -16.23 2.17 -1.09
CA LEU A 697 -15.84 1.93 -2.48
C LEU A 697 -15.35 0.49 -2.64
N ILE A 698 -15.99 -0.28 -3.52
CA ILE A 698 -15.68 -1.68 -3.77
C ILE A 698 -15.00 -1.81 -5.14
N CYS A 699 -13.72 -2.17 -5.15
CA CYS A 699 -12.98 -2.42 -6.38
C CYS A 699 -12.94 -3.93 -6.65
N GLY A 700 -13.79 -4.39 -7.56
CA GLY A 700 -14.01 -5.82 -7.81
C GLY A 700 -14.97 -6.09 -8.97
N GLY A 701 -15.38 -7.34 -9.13
CA GLY A 701 -16.52 -7.72 -9.99
C GLY A 701 -17.82 -7.83 -9.20
N ASP A 702 -18.92 -8.21 -9.87
CA ASP A 702 -20.25 -8.32 -9.24
C ASP A 702 -20.25 -9.25 -8.01
N GLY A 703 -19.58 -10.40 -8.07
CA GLY A 703 -19.44 -11.30 -6.91
C GLY A 703 -18.69 -10.69 -5.72
N THR A 704 -17.72 -9.81 -5.95
CA THR A 704 -17.06 -9.07 -4.84
C THR A 704 -18.02 -8.06 -4.21
N VAL A 705 -18.86 -7.41 -5.03
CA VAL A 705 -19.89 -6.49 -4.52
C VAL A 705 -20.91 -7.25 -3.70
N GLY A 706 -21.42 -8.37 -4.20
CA GLY A 706 -22.33 -9.25 -3.47
C GLY A 706 -21.75 -9.71 -2.13
N TRP A 707 -20.48 -10.14 -2.11
CA TRP A 707 -19.81 -10.55 -0.87
C TRP A 707 -19.71 -9.43 0.17
N VAL A 708 -19.35 -8.21 -0.24
CA VAL A 708 -19.31 -7.06 0.67
C VAL A 708 -20.69 -6.71 1.20
N LEU A 709 -21.73 -6.71 0.35
CA LEU A 709 -23.10 -6.44 0.77
C LEU A 709 -23.61 -7.49 1.75
N GLN A 710 -23.28 -8.78 1.54
CA GLN A 710 -23.60 -9.84 2.48
C GLN A 710 -22.91 -9.65 3.83
N CYS A 711 -21.62 -9.32 3.84
CA CYS A 711 -20.92 -9.01 5.09
C CYS A 711 -21.56 -7.81 5.81
N LEU A 712 -22.02 -6.78 5.08
CA LEU A 712 -22.73 -5.64 5.66
C LEU A 712 -24.06 -6.06 6.31
N ASP A 713 -24.81 -6.96 5.69
CA ASP A 713 -26.05 -7.49 6.27
C ASP A 713 -25.77 -8.19 7.61
N ASN A 714 -24.70 -8.99 7.65
CA ASN A 714 -24.32 -9.77 8.83
C ASN A 714 -23.85 -8.91 10.00
N VAL A 715 -23.11 -7.83 9.72
CA VAL A 715 -22.54 -6.95 10.77
C VAL A 715 -23.36 -5.69 11.02
N GLY A 716 -24.45 -5.49 10.27
CA GLY A 716 -25.25 -4.27 10.31
C GLY A 716 -25.86 -4.01 11.69
N GLN A 717 -26.20 -5.07 12.44
CA GLN A 717 -26.73 -4.94 13.80
C GLN A 717 -25.68 -4.47 14.81
N ASP A 718 -24.41 -4.81 14.59
CA ASP A 718 -23.26 -4.43 15.44
C ASP A 718 -22.66 -3.07 15.04
N SER A 719 -23.19 -2.44 13.99
CA SER A 719 -22.66 -1.20 13.41
C SER A 719 -23.61 -0.02 13.63
N VAL A 720 -23.05 1.13 13.97
CA VAL A 720 -23.81 2.39 14.13
C VAL A 720 -24.40 2.84 12.79
N CYS A 721 -23.64 2.70 11.70
CA CYS A 721 -24.10 2.93 10.34
C CYS A 721 -24.47 1.60 9.67
N GLN A 722 -25.76 1.30 9.59
CA GLN A 722 -26.26 0.00 9.10
C GLN A 722 -26.25 -0.09 7.57
N THR A 723 -26.44 1.02 6.87
CA THR A 723 -26.59 1.04 5.40
C THR A 723 -25.68 2.08 4.74
N PRO A 724 -24.34 1.95 4.86
CA PRO A 724 -23.40 2.87 4.21
C PRO A 724 -23.53 2.80 2.68
N PRO A 725 -23.55 3.95 1.96
CA PRO A 725 -23.62 3.95 0.50
C PRO A 725 -22.38 3.32 -0.15
N CYS A 726 -22.60 2.40 -1.10
CA CYS A 726 -21.55 1.62 -1.78
C CYS A 726 -21.35 2.04 -3.25
N GLY A 727 -20.15 2.47 -3.62
CA GLY A 727 -19.70 2.66 -5.01
C GLY A 727 -18.87 1.49 -5.52
N VAL A 728 -18.71 1.38 -6.85
CA VAL A 728 -18.02 0.24 -7.46
C VAL A 728 -16.95 0.71 -8.45
N VAL A 729 -15.75 0.14 -8.37
CA VAL A 729 -14.74 0.21 -9.44
C VAL A 729 -14.72 -1.14 -10.17
N PRO A 730 -15.10 -1.20 -11.46
CA PRO A 730 -15.34 -2.45 -12.16
C PRO A 730 -14.05 -3.17 -12.56
N LEU A 731 -13.55 -4.07 -11.71
CA LEU A 731 -12.38 -4.92 -11.99
C LEU A 731 -12.74 -6.30 -12.56
N GLY A 732 -14.02 -6.68 -12.52
CA GLY A 732 -14.52 -7.97 -13.05
C GLY A 732 -14.62 -8.03 -14.58
N THR A 733 -15.16 -9.15 -15.07
CA THR A 733 -15.43 -9.35 -16.52
C THR A 733 -16.87 -8.97 -16.90
N GLY A 734 -17.84 -9.29 -16.03
CA GLY A 734 -19.27 -8.96 -16.15
C GLY A 734 -19.50 -7.46 -15.93
N ASN A 735 -19.43 -7.00 -14.67
CA ASN A 735 -19.58 -5.61 -14.17
C ASN A 735 -20.95 -4.99 -14.49
N ASP A 736 -22.01 -5.79 -14.45
CA ASP A 736 -23.35 -5.36 -14.86
C ASP A 736 -23.91 -4.31 -13.90
N LEU A 737 -23.72 -4.49 -12.59
CA LEU A 737 -24.14 -3.50 -11.59
C LEU A 737 -23.40 -2.16 -11.77
N ALA A 738 -22.09 -2.22 -12.03
CA ALA A 738 -21.29 -1.02 -12.25
C ALA A 738 -21.74 -0.21 -13.48
N ARG A 739 -22.23 -0.87 -14.55
CA ARG A 739 -22.80 -0.18 -15.73
C ARG A 739 -24.07 0.57 -15.38
N VAL A 740 -24.99 -0.06 -14.65
CA VAL A 740 -26.25 0.54 -14.21
C VAL A 740 -26.00 1.75 -13.30
N LEU A 741 -25.00 1.63 -12.43
CA LEU A 741 -24.53 2.70 -11.54
C LEU A 741 -23.60 3.73 -12.23
N ARG A 742 -23.32 3.57 -13.52
CA ARG A 742 -22.51 4.45 -14.37
C ARG A 742 -21.01 4.55 -14.00
N TRP A 743 -20.49 3.57 -13.28
CA TRP A 743 -19.05 3.46 -13.00
C TRP A 743 -18.23 2.88 -14.16
N GLY A 744 -18.90 2.41 -15.22
CA GLY A 744 -18.27 1.99 -16.46
C GLY A 744 -18.27 0.47 -16.66
N THR A 745 -17.71 0.04 -17.79
CA THR A 745 -17.71 -1.37 -18.23
C THR A 745 -16.53 -2.17 -17.66
N GLY A 746 -15.47 -1.47 -17.27
CA GLY A 746 -14.25 -2.04 -16.71
C GLY A 746 -13.18 -0.98 -16.52
N TYR A 747 -12.46 -1.02 -15.41
CA TYR A 747 -11.30 -0.17 -15.18
C TYR A 747 -10.14 -0.66 -16.05
N THR A 748 -9.51 0.20 -16.85
CA THR A 748 -8.42 -0.19 -17.75
C THR A 748 -7.03 0.12 -17.19
N GLY A 749 -6.94 0.86 -16.08
CA GLY A 749 -5.68 1.41 -15.56
C GLY A 749 -5.38 2.82 -16.05
N ASP A 750 -6.12 3.31 -17.05
CA ASP A 750 -5.89 4.65 -17.63
C ASP A 750 -6.56 5.77 -16.82
N GLU A 751 -7.64 5.45 -16.10
CA GLU A 751 -8.30 6.42 -15.21
C GLU A 751 -7.40 6.72 -14.00
N GLU A 752 -7.16 8.01 -13.76
CA GLU A 752 -6.39 8.44 -12.59
C GLU A 752 -7.17 8.13 -11.30
N PRO A 753 -6.57 7.45 -10.30
CA PRO A 753 -7.23 7.12 -9.03
C PRO A 753 -7.82 8.34 -8.30
N MET A 754 -7.20 9.52 -8.45
CA MET A 754 -7.73 10.79 -7.93
C MET A 754 -9.10 11.15 -8.54
N SER A 755 -9.30 10.88 -9.83
CA SER A 755 -10.58 11.13 -10.51
C SER A 755 -11.69 10.25 -9.93
N ILE A 756 -11.40 8.96 -9.72
CA ILE A 756 -12.34 8.00 -9.13
C ILE A 756 -12.79 8.49 -7.74
N LEU A 757 -11.86 8.95 -6.90
CA LEU A 757 -12.18 9.45 -5.56
C LEU A 757 -13.03 10.73 -5.60
N LYS A 758 -12.80 11.63 -6.57
CA LYS A 758 -13.67 12.80 -6.77
C LYS A 758 -15.07 12.40 -7.22
N ASP A 759 -15.18 11.42 -8.12
CA ASP A 759 -16.46 10.87 -8.55
C ASP A 759 -17.23 10.26 -7.37
N VAL A 760 -16.55 9.64 -6.40
CA VAL A 760 -17.16 9.13 -5.15
C VAL A 760 -17.70 10.25 -4.26
N ILE A 761 -17.01 11.39 -4.19
CA ILE A 761 -17.50 12.56 -3.43
C ILE A 761 -18.78 13.11 -4.07
N GLU A 762 -18.81 13.19 -5.40
CA GLU A 762 -19.90 13.80 -6.18
C GLU A 762 -21.08 12.85 -6.47
N ALA A 763 -20.92 11.55 -6.25
CA ALA A 763 -21.92 10.53 -6.58
C ALA A 763 -23.24 10.73 -5.82
N ASP A 764 -24.33 10.39 -6.50
CA ASP A 764 -25.67 10.39 -5.93
C ASP A 764 -25.95 9.08 -5.22
N GLU A 765 -26.66 9.15 -4.09
CA GLU A 765 -27.10 7.98 -3.34
C GLU A 765 -28.42 7.48 -3.92
N ILE A 766 -28.46 6.21 -4.32
CA ILE A 766 -29.63 5.54 -4.88
C ILE A 766 -29.92 4.24 -4.13
N ARG A 767 -31.15 3.77 -4.20
CA ARG A 767 -31.53 2.49 -3.59
C ARG A 767 -31.36 1.36 -4.59
N LEU A 768 -30.97 0.20 -4.10
CA LEU A 768 -30.98 -1.06 -4.81
C LEU A 768 -31.88 -2.03 -4.04
N ASP A 769 -32.95 -2.49 -4.68
CA ASP A 769 -33.74 -3.59 -4.17
C ASP A 769 -32.92 -4.88 -4.24
N ARG A 770 -33.08 -5.73 -3.23
CA ARG A 770 -32.44 -7.04 -3.13
C ARG A 770 -33.52 -8.08 -2.93
N TRP A 771 -33.24 -9.28 -3.37
CA TRP A 771 -34.25 -10.34 -3.50
C TRP A 771 -33.74 -11.61 -2.87
N THR A 772 -34.60 -12.32 -2.17
CA THR A 772 -34.29 -13.62 -1.59
C THR A 772 -34.84 -14.70 -2.51
N VAL A 773 -33.97 -15.57 -2.99
CA VAL A 773 -34.30 -16.74 -3.81
C VAL A 773 -34.25 -17.95 -2.89
N VAL A 774 -35.39 -18.59 -2.67
CA VAL A 774 -35.54 -19.77 -1.80
C VAL A 774 -35.81 -20.99 -2.67
N PHE A 775 -35.00 -22.03 -2.49
CA PHE A 775 -35.16 -23.32 -3.14
C PHE A 775 -35.72 -24.31 -2.12
N HIS A 776 -36.87 -24.89 -2.42
CA HIS A 776 -37.50 -25.98 -1.69
C HIS A 776 -37.38 -27.26 -2.53
N PRO A 777 -36.38 -28.11 -2.28
CA PRO A 777 -36.28 -29.39 -2.97
C PRO A 777 -37.44 -30.31 -2.57
N ASP A 778 -37.89 -31.15 -3.51
CA ASP A 778 -38.74 -32.28 -3.15
C ASP A 778 -37.91 -33.27 -2.29
N GLU A 779 -38.47 -33.84 -1.21
CA GLU A 779 -37.73 -34.72 -0.27
C GLU A 779 -36.90 -35.83 -0.99
N LYS A 780 -35.64 -36.04 -0.55
CA LYS A 780 -34.59 -36.81 -1.25
C LYS A 780 -34.86 -38.33 -1.36
N PRO A 781 -34.46 -38.99 -2.47
CA PRO A 781 -33.88 -40.33 -2.43
C PRO A 781 -32.44 -40.26 -1.87
N GLU A 782 -32.07 -41.22 -1.03
CA GLU A 782 -30.75 -41.35 -0.41
C GLU A 782 -29.63 -41.56 -1.45
N GLY A 783 -28.61 -40.70 -1.45
CA GLY A 783 -27.36 -40.92 -2.20
C GLY A 783 -26.65 -39.65 -2.65
N GLU A 784 -25.44 -39.43 -2.10
CA GLU A 784 -24.39 -38.50 -2.55
C GLU A 784 -24.75 -36.99 -2.67
N VAL A 785 -24.53 -36.24 -1.58
CA VAL A 785 -24.33 -34.78 -1.64
C VAL A 785 -22.89 -34.44 -1.28
N LYS A 786 -22.07 -34.14 -2.28
CA LYS A 786 -20.83 -33.38 -2.15
C LYS A 786 -20.82 -32.28 -3.21
N ALA A 787 -21.09 -31.03 -2.81
CA ALA A 787 -20.66 -29.76 -3.44
C ALA A 787 -21.47 -28.51 -3.00
N VAL A 788 -22.18 -28.52 -1.85
CA VAL A 788 -22.92 -27.33 -1.37
C VAL A 788 -22.42 -26.92 0.02
N ALA A 789 -21.17 -26.45 0.08
CA ALA A 789 -20.58 -25.95 1.32
C ALA A 789 -19.71 -24.71 1.02
N ALA A 790 -20.37 -23.58 0.76
CA ALA A 790 -19.72 -22.26 0.76
C ALA A 790 -20.67 -21.08 1.04
N CYS A 791 -21.99 -21.24 0.97
CA CYS A 791 -22.96 -20.17 1.23
C CYS A 791 -24.22 -20.75 1.87
N GLN A 792 -24.22 -20.99 3.19
CA GLN A 792 -25.45 -21.22 3.95
C GLN A 792 -25.63 -20.06 4.92
N VAL A 793 -26.77 -19.35 4.82
CA VAL A 793 -27.20 -18.33 5.80
C VAL A 793 -28.63 -18.69 6.25
N MET A 794 -28.82 -18.66 7.58
CA MET A 794 -30.05 -18.65 8.40
C MET A 794 -30.92 -19.92 8.52
N SER A 795 -30.72 -20.69 9.60
CA SER A 795 -31.73 -20.83 10.68
C SER A 795 -31.13 -21.54 11.90
N ASN A 796 -31.33 -20.94 13.08
CA ASN A 796 -31.11 -21.57 14.38
C ASN A 796 -32.50 -21.84 14.98
N SER A 797 -33.11 -22.95 14.57
CA SER A 797 -34.25 -23.57 15.26
C SER A 797 -34.60 -24.86 14.55
N ALA A 798 -34.56 -25.96 15.32
CA ALA A 798 -35.22 -27.26 15.12
C ALA A 798 -35.49 -27.76 13.68
N ALA A 799 -34.87 -28.90 13.35
CA ALA A 799 -35.26 -29.91 12.36
C ALA A 799 -36.50 -29.61 11.49
N GLU A 800 -36.31 -29.59 10.15
CA GLU A 800 -37.14 -30.24 9.10
C GLU A 800 -37.13 -29.57 7.71
N ASP A 801 -36.50 -28.41 7.48
CA ASP A 801 -36.58 -27.74 6.17
C ASP A 801 -35.25 -27.76 5.40
N ASN A 802 -35.12 -28.63 4.39
CA ASN A 802 -33.94 -28.73 3.50
C ASN A 802 -33.81 -27.56 2.49
N SER A 803 -34.42 -26.41 2.80
CA SER A 803 -34.45 -25.27 1.90
C SER A 803 -33.10 -24.53 1.85
N SER A 804 -32.73 -24.02 0.67
CA SER A 804 -31.56 -23.18 0.50
C SER A 804 -31.95 -21.77 0.08
N MET A 805 -31.26 -20.75 0.62
CA MET A 805 -31.61 -19.34 0.45
C MET A 805 -30.42 -18.54 -0.08
N PHE A 806 -30.65 -17.73 -1.11
CA PHE A 806 -29.65 -16.86 -1.72
C PHE A 806 -30.17 -15.43 -1.80
N VAL A 807 -29.28 -14.45 -1.62
CA VAL A 807 -29.62 -13.04 -1.85
C VAL A 807 -29.14 -12.61 -3.24
N MET A 808 -30.08 -12.31 -4.11
CA MET A 808 -29.87 -11.82 -5.47
C MET A 808 -29.83 -10.29 -5.51
N ASN A 809 -28.82 -9.76 -6.19
CA ASN A 809 -28.61 -8.32 -6.41
C ASN A 809 -28.81 -7.91 -7.88
N ASN A 810 -28.50 -8.79 -8.83
CA ASN A 810 -28.52 -8.47 -10.25
C ASN A 810 -29.60 -9.26 -10.99
N TYR A 811 -29.48 -10.59 -11.03
CA TYR A 811 -30.37 -11.44 -11.81
C TYR A 811 -30.24 -12.93 -11.46
N PHE A 812 -31.31 -13.68 -11.74
CA PHE A 812 -31.43 -15.13 -11.57
C PHE A 812 -31.79 -15.76 -12.92
N GLY A 813 -31.04 -16.78 -13.35
CA GLY A 813 -31.25 -17.44 -14.63
C GLY A 813 -31.51 -18.94 -14.49
N ILE A 814 -32.35 -19.48 -15.38
CA ILE A 814 -32.71 -20.90 -15.48
C ILE A 814 -32.57 -21.34 -16.93
N GLY A 815 -32.01 -22.54 -17.15
CA GLY A 815 -31.88 -23.14 -18.48
C GLY A 815 -30.67 -22.62 -19.23
N LEU A 816 -30.85 -22.21 -20.50
CA LEU A 816 -29.75 -21.95 -21.43
C LEU A 816 -28.64 -21.00 -20.91
N ASP A 817 -29.01 -19.90 -20.25
CA ASP A 817 -28.03 -18.95 -19.69
C ASP A 817 -27.24 -19.58 -18.54
N ALA A 818 -27.95 -20.21 -17.60
CA ALA A 818 -27.35 -20.92 -16.49
C ALA A 818 -26.41 -22.04 -16.94
N ASP A 819 -26.79 -22.76 -17.97
CA ASP A 819 -25.98 -23.83 -18.57
C ASP A 819 -24.66 -23.27 -19.15
N LEU A 820 -24.69 -22.10 -19.79
CA LEU A 820 -23.47 -21.42 -20.26
C LEU A 820 -22.61 -20.90 -19.10
N ALA A 821 -23.24 -20.38 -18.05
CA ALA A 821 -22.55 -19.95 -16.83
C ALA A 821 -21.87 -21.14 -16.15
N LEU A 822 -22.54 -22.29 -16.06
CA LEU A 822 -22.02 -23.53 -15.46
C LEU A 822 -20.81 -24.07 -16.23
N ASP A 823 -20.90 -24.16 -17.56
CA ASP A 823 -19.76 -24.53 -18.41
C ASP A 823 -18.56 -23.62 -18.16
N PHE A 824 -18.79 -22.31 -18.10
CA PHE A 824 -17.74 -21.32 -17.85
C PHE A 824 -17.14 -21.45 -16.46
N HIS A 825 -17.97 -21.69 -15.44
CA HIS A 825 -17.54 -21.91 -14.06
C HIS A 825 -16.67 -23.17 -13.96
N ASN A 826 -17.12 -24.31 -14.48
CA ASN A 826 -16.36 -25.56 -14.48
C ASN A 826 -15.01 -25.41 -15.18
N ALA A 827 -14.98 -24.76 -16.35
CA ALA A 827 -13.71 -24.51 -17.04
C ALA A 827 -12.77 -23.60 -16.25
N ARG A 828 -13.33 -22.63 -15.50
CA ARG A 828 -12.58 -21.72 -14.62
C ARG A 828 -12.03 -22.45 -13.39
N GLU A 829 -12.79 -23.37 -12.80
CA GLU A 829 -12.34 -24.20 -11.68
C GLU A 829 -11.26 -25.21 -12.10
N GLU A 830 -11.40 -25.82 -13.28
CA GLU A 830 -10.42 -26.76 -13.81
C GLU A 830 -9.08 -26.10 -14.14
N ASN A 831 -9.09 -24.83 -14.58
CA ASN A 831 -7.88 -24.13 -15.05
C ASN A 831 -7.85 -22.65 -14.64
N PRO A 832 -7.83 -22.30 -13.36
CA PRO A 832 -7.99 -20.92 -12.88
C PRO A 832 -6.91 -19.96 -13.43
N GLU A 833 -5.70 -20.46 -13.67
CA GLU A 833 -4.60 -19.66 -14.25
C GLU A 833 -4.89 -19.13 -15.67
N LYS A 834 -5.76 -19.80 -16.43
CA LYS A 834 -6.15 -19.37 -17.79
C LYS A 834 -7.17 -18.23 -17.77
N PHE A 835 -7.82 -17.95 -16.63
CA PHE A 835 -8.93 -16.97 -16.53
C PHE A 835 -8.52 -15.62 -15.92
N SER A 836 -7.26 -15.25 -16.07
CA SER A 836 -6.68 -14.03 -15.51
C SER A 836 -6.95 -12.76 -16.33
N SER A 837 -7.39 -12.88 -17.59
CA SER A 837 -7.61 -11.75 -18.50
C SER A 837 -9.07 -11.59 -18.90
N ARG A 838 -9.64 -10.39 -18.75
CA ARG A 838 -11.04 -10.08 -19.10
C ARG A 838 -11.35 -10.35 -20.58
N LEU A 839 -10.45 -9.98 -21.50
CA LEU A 839 -10.63 -10.22 -22.93
C LEU A 839 -10.61 -11.72 -23.24
N HIS A 840 -9.73 -12.46 -22.57
CA HIS A 840 -9.65 -13.91 -22.71
C HIS A 840 -10.91 -14.58 -22.17
N ASN A 841 -11.39 -14.17 -21.00
CA ASN A 841 -12.60 -14.68 -20.37
C ASN A 841 -13.82 -14.47 -21.28
N LYS A 842 -13.98 -13.26 -21.84
CA LYS A 842 -15.03 -12.99 -22.83
C LYS A 842 -14.92 -13.89 -24.07
N ARG A 843 -13.71 -14.11 -24.58
CA ARG A 843 -13.48 -14.99 -25.73
C ARG A 843 -13.82 -16.46 -25.43
N ILE A 844 -13.46 -16.96 -24.25
CA ILE A 844 -13.83 -18.31 -23.81
C ILE A 844 -15.35 -18.45 -23.77
N TYR A 845 -16.04 -17.48 -23.16
CA TYR A 845 -17.50 -17.49 -23.04
C TYR A 845 -18.18 -17.54 -24.42
N VAL A 846 -17.72 -16.71 -25.38
CA VAL A 846 -18.20 -16.75 -26.77
C VAL A 846 -17.92 -18.10 -27.44
N LYS A 847 -16.74 -18.68 -27.23
CA LYS A 847 -16.38 -20.00 -27.80
C LYS A 847 -17.27 -21.12 -27.25
N MET A 848 -17.64 -21.07 -25.97
CA MET A 848 -18.56 -22.02 -25.35
C MET A 848 -19.95 -21.91 -25.96
N GLY A 849 -20.48 -20.69 -26.10
CA GLY A 849 -21.73 -20.42 -26.83
C GLY A 849 -21.72 -21.00 -28.25
N LEU A 850 -20.69 -20.72 -29.04
CA LEU A 850 -20.54 -21.24 -30.41
C LEU A 850 -20.50 -22.78 -30.45
N ARG A 851 -19.80 -23.43 -29.52
CA ARG A 851 -19.76 -24.91 -29.44
C ARG A 851 -21.13 -25.50 -29.14
N LYS A 852 -21.91 -24.88 -28.26
CA LYS A 852 -23.28 -25.30 -27.95
C LYS A 852 -24.22 -25.12 -29.14
N MET A 853 -24.04 -24.06 -29.94
CA MET A 853 -24.79 -23.87 -31.19
C MET A 853 -24.59 -25.03 -32.19
N VAL A 854 -23.36 -25.55 -32.30
CA VAL A 854 -23.05 -26.68 -33.19
C VAL A 854 -23.58 -28.01 -32.65
N LYS A 855 -23.45 -28.26 -31.34
CA LYS A 855 -23.90 -29.51 -30.68
C LYS A 855 -25.42 -29.60 -30.54
N SER A 856 -26.12 -28.46 -30.41
CA SER A 856 -27.59 -28.38 -30.34
C SER A 856 -28.26 -29.04 -31.57
N ARG A 857 -27.57 -29.12 -32.72
CA ARG A 857 -28.06 -29.81 -33.92
C ARG A 857 -28.03 -31.34 -33.86
N SER A 858 -27.39 -31.99 -32.86
CA SER A 858 -27.22 -33.46 -32.83
C SER A 858 -27.49 -34.21 -31.52
N ALA A 859 -27.81 -33.59 -30.37
CA ALA A 859 -28.04 -34.34 -29.12
C ALA A 859 -29.24 -33.88 -28.28
N LYS A 860 -29.99 -34.86 -27.74
CA LYS A 860 -30.98 -34.72 -26.64
C LYS A 860 -30.31 -34.00 -25.45
N SER A 861 -30.70 -32.75 -25.20
CA SER A 861 -30.35 -32.01 -23.98
C SER A 861 -31.66 -31.45 -23.45
N GLY A 862 -31.93 -31.65 -22.15
CA GLY A 862 -33.23 -31.45 -21.48
C GLY A 862 -33.76 -30.02 -21.45
N SER A 863 -33.16 -29.07 -22.20
CA SER A 863 -33.49 -27.64 -22.18
C SER A 863 -34.29 -27.15 -23.41
N ARG A 864 -34.66 -28.02 -24.35
CA ARG A 864 -35.30 -27.58 -25.62
C ARG A 864 -36.75 -27.14 -25.47
N ASP A 865 -37.41 -27.54 -24.39
CA ASP A 865 -38.81 -27.20 -24.09
C ASP A 865 -38.94 -26.78 -22.62
N LEU A 866 -38.28 -25.70 -22.22
CA LEU A 866 -38.32 -25.24 -20.82
C LEU A 866 -39.77 -25.02 -20.34
N GLN A 867 -40.66 -24.58 -21.24
CA GLN A 867 -42.08 -24.41 -20.95
C GLN A 867 -42.81 -25.69 -20.50
N LYS A 868 -42.26 -26.89 -20.76
CA LYS A 868 -42.82 -28.16 -20.28
C LYS A 868 -42.26 -28.57 -18.92
N GLU A 869 -41.05 -28.12 -18.60
CA GLU A 869 -40.28 -28.50 -17.42
C GLU A 869 -40.54 -27.57 -16.22
N ILE A 870 -41.09 -26.37 -16.44
CA ILE A 870 -41.40 -25.43 -15.36
C ILE A 870 -42.82 -24.87 -15.43
N GLU A 871 -43.40 -24.53 -14.28
CA GLU A 871 -44.60 -23.71 -14.16
C GLU A 871 -44.23 -22.38 -13.50
N LEU A 872 -44.52 -21.27 -14.18
CA LEU A 872 -44.21 -19.92 -13.72
C LEU A 872 -45.46 -19.24 -13.21
N GLU A 873 -45.39 -18.72 -11.98
CA GLU A 873 -46.41 -17.88 -11.39
C GLU A 873 -45.80 -16.54 -10.96
N VAL A 874 -46.48 -15.45 -11.30
CA VAL A 874 -46.05 -14.08 -10.96
C VAL A 874 -47.22 -13.35 -10.30
N ASP A 875 -47.00 -12.85 -9.09
CA ASP A 875 -47.99 -12.14 -8.27
C ASP A 875 -49.35 -12.88 -8.15
N GLY A 876 -49.31 -14.20 -7.95
CA GLY A 876 -50.51 -15.03 -7.82
C GLY A 876 -51.11 -15.52 -9.14
N LYS A 877 -50.57 -15.09 -10.29
CA LYS A 877 -51.09 -15.42 -11.62
C LYS A 877 -50.19 -16.40 -12.34
N LEU A 878 -50.76 -17.53 -12.75
CA LEU A 878 -50.06 -18.50 -13.60
C LEU A 878 -49.79 -17.88 -14.97
N ILE A 879 -48.55 -17.89 -15.41
CA ILE A 879 -48.10 -17.33 -16.68
C ILE A 879 -47.85 -18.45 -17.68
N GLU A 880 -48.51 -18.37 -18.84
CA GLU A 880 -48.26 -19.29 -19.95
C GLU A 880 -46.94 -18.93 -20.63
N LEU A 881 -45.99 -19.88 -20.63
CA LEU A 881 -44.65 -19.64 -21.16
C LEU A 881 -44.61 -19.85 -22.69
N PRO A 882 -44.01 -18.90 -23.45
CA PRO A 882 -43.73 -19.13 -24.86
C PRO A 882 -42.66 -20.23 -25.04
N PRO A 883 -42.47 -20.79 -26.25
CA PRO A 883 -41.42 -21.77 -26.52
C PRO A 883 -40.03 -21.15 -26.30
N VAL A 884 -39.43 -21.45 -25.14
CA VAL A 884 -38.15 -20.87 -24.68
C VAL A 884 -37.23 -21.98 -24.18
N GLU A 885 -35.93 -21.75 -24.31
CA GLU A 885 -34.87 -22.63 -23.78
C GLU A 885 -34.26 -22.08 -22.48
N GLY A 886 -34.61 -20.85 -22.08
CA GLY A 886 -34.10 -20.20 -20.87
C GLY A 886 -35.00 -19.06 -20.39
N ILE A 887 -35.02 -18.83 -19.08
CA ILE A 887 -35.63 -17.65 -18.45
C ILE A 887 -34.56 -16.90 -17.66
N ILE A 888 -34.59 -15.57 -17.75
CA ILE A 888 -33.75 -14.67 -16.95
C ILE A 888 -34.69 -13.73 -16.20
N ILE A 889 -34.52 -13.65 -14.89
CA ILE A 889 -35.25 -12.78 -13.98
C ILE A 889 -34.30 -11.65 -13.56
N LEU A 890 -34.65 -10.42 -13.92
CA LEU A 890 -33.77 -9.25 -13.79
C LEU A 890 -34.25 -8.35 -12.66
N ASN A 891 -33.31 -7.96 -11.80
CA ASN A 891 -33.45 -6.82 -10.89
C ASN A 891 -32.79 -5.56 -11.46
N ILE A 892 -31.82 -5.74 -12.35
CA ILE A 892 -31.12 -4.64 -13.03
C ILE A 892 -31.23 -4.79 -14.55
N LEU A 893 -31.31 -3.67 -15.26
CA LEU A 893 -31.34 -3.62 -16.73
C LEU A 893 -29.95 -3.78 -17.36
N SER A 894 -29.15 -4.72 -16.86
CA SER A 894 -27.85 -5.08 -17.43
C SER A 894 -27.58 -6.56 -17.14
N TRP A 895 -27.30 -7.32 -18.18
CA TRP A 895 -27.03 -8.75 -18.12
C TRP A 895 -25.91 -9.11 -19.09
N GLY A 896 -25.13 -10.15 -18.77
CA GLY A 896 -24.19 -10.75 -19.73
C GLY A 896 -23.15 -9.76 -20.28
N ALA A 897 -22.60 -8.90 -19.42
CA ALA A 897 -21.64 -7.85 -19.76
C ALA A 897 -22.21 -6.60 -20.45
N GLY A 898 -23.42 -6.18 -20.07
CA GLY A 898 -24.00 -4.88 -20.47
C GLY A 898 -25.16 -4.95 -21.45
N CYS A 899 -25.63 -6.14 -21.80
CA CYS A 899 -26.85 -6.30 -22.60
C CYS A 899 -28.05 -5.84 -21.77
N ASN A 900 -29.04 -5.20 -22.40
CA ASN A 900 -30.35 -4.95 -21.80
C ASN A 900 -31.34 -5.97 -22.40
N PRO A 901 -31.64 -7.09 -21.71
CA PRO A 901 -32.52 -8.12 -22.24
C PRO A 901 -33.96 -7.64 -22.37
N TRP A 902 -34.40 -6.74 -21.50
CA TRP A 902 -35.76 -6.17 -21.56
C TRP A 902 -35.95 -5.32 -22.82
N GLY A 903 -34.89 -4.68 -23.32
CA GLY A 903 -34.93 -3.83 -24.50
C GLY A 903 -35.42 -2.39 -24.21
N PRO A 904 -35.59 -1.56 -25.26
CA PRO A 904 -36.03 -0.17 -25.12
C PRO A 904 -37.49 -0.06 -24.68
N GLU A 905 -37.88 1.07 -24.10
CA GLU A 905 -39.26 1.35 -23.72
C GLU A 905 -40.22 1.16 -24.91
N ARG A 906 -41.35 0.50 -24.69
CA ARG A 906 -42.39 0.22 -25.70
C ARG A 906 -43.74 0.59 -25.09
N ASP A 907 -44.71 0.94 -25.93
CA ASP A 907 -46.11 1.09 -25.53
C ASP A 907 -46.72 -0.31 -25.33
N ASP A 908 -46.38 -0.96 -24.22
CA ASP A 908 -46.93 -2.25 -23.81
C ASP A 908 -47.53 -2.18 -22.39
N VAL A 909 -48.00 -3.32 -21.87
CA VAL A 909 -48.71 -3.40 -20.58
C VAL A 909 -47.75 -3.31 -19.39
N PHE A 910 -46.44 -3.26 -19.60
CA PHE A 910 -45.45 -3.31 -18.54
C PHE A 910 -45.01 -1.92 -18.07
N GLY A 911 -44.68 -1.80 -16.79
CA GLY A 911 -44.14 -0.58 -16.21
C GLY A 911 -42.69 -0.34 -16.62
N LYS A 912 -42.23 0.90 -16.51
CA LYS A 912 -40.82 1.26 -16.75
C LYS A 912 -39.92 0.59 -15.70
N PRO A 913 -39.00 -0.31 -16.09
CA PRO A 913 -38.19 -1.04 -15.12
C PRO A 913 -37.20 -0.15 -14.39
N THR A 914 -37.09 -0.33 -13.08
CA THR A 914 -36.07 0.28 -12.23
C THR A 914 -35.57 -0.72 -11.19
N HIS A 915 -34.38 -0.50 -10.64
CA HIS A 915 -33.80 -1.40 -9.64
C HIS A 915 -34.23 -1.06 -8.20
N TRP A 916 -35.34 -0.32 -8.03
CA TRP A 916 -35.84 0.15 -6.74
C TRP A 916 -37.38 0.23 -6.65
N ASP A 917 -38.10 -0.25 -7.66
CA ASP A 917 -39.57 -0.22 -7.72
C ASP A 917 -40.24 -1.40 -6.99
N GLY A 918 -39.47 -2.37 -6.52
CA GLY A 918 -39.97 -3.59 -5.93
C GLY A 918 -40.56 -4.57 -6.93
N MET A 919 -40.14 -4.51 -8.20
CA MET A 919 -40.55 -5.43 -9.26
C MET A 919 -39.32 -6.11 -9.88
N LEU A 920 -39.55 -7.28 -10.48
CA LEU A 920 -38.57 -8.03 -11.27
C LEU A 920 -39.09 -8.22 -12.70
N GLU A 921 -38.18 -8.15 -13.66
CA GLU A 921 -38.49 -8.40 -15.06
C GLU A 921 -38.17 -9.84 -15.47
N VAL A 922 -39.17 -10.57 -15.99
CA VAL A 922 -39.00 -11.94 -16.48
C VAL A 922 -38.88 -11.92 -18.01
N VAL A 923 -37.74 -12.38 -18.52
CA VAL A 923 -37.48 -12.49 -19.96
C VAL A 923 -37.17 -13.91 -20.41
N GLY A 924 -37.67 -14.28 -21.58
CA GLY A 924 -37.44 -15.57 -22.23
C GLY A 924 -36.38 -15.51 -23.33
N VAL A 925 -35.59 -16.58 -23.43
CA VAL A 925 -34.57 -16.79 -24.46
C VAL A 925 -34.89 -18.08 -25.22
N THR A 926 -34.88 -18.03 -26.54
CA THR A 926 -35.34 -19.14 -27.41
C THR A 926 -34.21 -19.99 -27.99
N GLY A 927 -32.97 -19.74 -27.61
CA GLY A 927 -31.80 -20.49 -28.09
C GLY A 927 -30.52 -19.66 -28.18
N VAL A 928 -29.39 -20.34 -28.43
CA VAL A 928 -28.04 -19.72 -28.44
C VAL A 928 -27.91 -18.61 -29.47
N VAL A 929 -28.54 -18.75 -30.64
CA VAL A 929 -28.52 -17.71 -31.69
C VAL A 929 -29.23 -16.45 -31.20
N HIS A 930 -30.41 -16.62 -30.57
CA HIS A 930 -31.15 -15.50 -30.00
C HIS A 930 -30.36 -14.84 -28.86
N LEU A 931 -29.75 -15.63 -27.98
CA LEU A 931 -28.89 -15.13 -26.91
C LEU A 931 -27.71 -14.31 -27.45
N GLY A 932 -27.06 -14.76 -28.53
CA GLY A 932 -26.00 -14.00 -29.21
C GLY A 932 -26.50 -12.72 -29.90
N GLN A 933 -27.71 -12.75 -30.46
CA GLN A 933 -28.35 -11.54 -31.00
C GLN A 933 -28.70 -10.53 -29.90
N MET A 934 -29.05 -10.99 -28.70
CA MET A 934 -29.25 -10.13 -27.54
C MET A 934 -27.93 -9.49 -27.09
N GLN A 935 -26.87 -10.28 -26.92
CA GLN A 935 -25.55 -9.77 -26.53
C GLN A 935 -24.96 -8.76 -27.54
N SER A 936 -25.31 -8.86 -28.82
CA SER A 936 -24.91 -7.90 -29.86
C SER A 936 -25.86 -6.70 -30.00
N GLY A 937 -26.97 -6.67 -29.25
CA GLY A 937 -27.97 -5.60 -29.31
C GLY A 937 -28.88 -5.64 -30.55
N LEU A 938 -28.85 -6.73 -31.33
CA LEU A 938 -29.68 -6.90 -32.53
C LEU A 938 -31.12 -7.30 -32.20
N ARG A 939 -31.35 -7.93 -31.05
CA ARG A 939 -32.68 -8.31 -30.54
C ARG A 939 -32.75 -8.11 -29.02
N SER A 940 -33.97 -7.99 -28.49
CA SER A 940 -34.25 -8.09 -27.06
C SER A 940 -34.80 -9.48 -26.73
N GLY A 941 -34.76 -9.86 -25.45
CA GLY A 941 -35.46 -11.04 -24.97
C GLY A 941 -36.98 -10.91 -25.14
N ILE A 942 -37.68 -12.04 -25.01
CA ILE A 942 -39.15 -12.06 -25.01
C ILE A 942 -39.60 -11.57 -23.63
N ARG A 943 -40.32 -10.45 -23.54
CA ARG A 943 -40.90 -9.97 -22.28
C ARG A 943 -42.04 -10.91 -21.89
N ILE A 944 -41.92 -11.57 -20.73
CA ILE A 944 -42.90 -12.56 -20.25
C ILE A 944 -43.80 -11.93 -19.19
N ALA A 945 -43.20 -11.38 -18.14
CA ALA A 945 -43.92 -10.84 -16.99
C ALA A 945 -43.10 -9.78 -16.24
N GLN A 946 -43.77 -9.00 -15.40
CA GLN A 946 -43.17 -8.11 -14.42
C GLN A 946 -43.93 -8.29 -13.09
N GLY A 947 -43.24 -8.50 -11.97
CA GLY A 947 -43.89 -8.75 -10.69
C GLY A 947 -42.99 -8.72 -9.47
N GLY A 948 -43.57 -8.65 -8.27
CA GLY A 948 -42.87 -8.57 -6.99
C GLY A 948 -42.79 -9.89 -6.21
N HIS A 949 -43.48 -10.93 -6.67
CA HIS A 949 -43.45 -12.27 -6.10
C HIS A 949 -43.46 -13.30 -7.24
N ILE A 950 -42.39 -14.08 -7.35
CA ILE A 950 -42.24 -15.08 -8.41
C ILE A 950 -42.14 -16.47 -7.79
N ARG A 951 -42.95 -17.40 -8.27
CA ARG A 951 -42.90 -18.81 -7.90
C ARG A 951 -42.70 -19.66 -9.13
N ILE A 952 -41.74 -20.56 -9.08
CA ILE A 952 -41.34 -21.42 -10.19
C ILE A 952 -41.34 -22.85 -9.67
N LYS A 953 -42.21 -23.69 -10.23
CA LYS A 953 -42.20 -25.13 -9.95
C LYS A 953 -41.36 -25.82 -11.02
N MET A 954 -40.28 -26.47 -10.61
CA MET A 954 -39.36 -27.20 -11.47
C MET A 954 -39.71 -28.70 -11.44
N LYS A 955 -39.98 -29.29 -12.60
CA LYS A 955 -40.40 -30.70 -12.74
C LYS A 955 -39.24 -31.68 -12.87
N GLY A 956 -38.03 -31.18 -13.14
CA GLY A 956 -36.83 -31.97 -13.34
C GLY A 956 -35.56 -31.19 -13.04
N GLU A 957 -34.41 -31.83 -13.21
CA GLU A 957 -33.09 -31.22 -13.00
C GLU A 957 -32.78 -30.20 -14.10
N LEU A 958 -32.56 -28.94 -13.73
CA LEU A 958 -32.21 -27.87 -14.65
C LEU A 958 -31.04 -27.05 -14.11
N PRO A 959 -30.16 -26.54 -15.00
CA PRO A 959 -29.12 -25.61 -14.60
C PRO A 959 -29.74 -24.27 -14.19
N VAL A 960 -29.25 -23.71 -13.08
CA VAL A 960 -29.65 -22.40 -12.56
C VAL A 960 -28.42 -21.60 -12.13
N HIS A 961 -28.54 -20.28 -12.02
CA HIS A 961 -27.51 -19.45 -11.39
C HIS A 961 -28.11 -18.20 -10.75
N VAL A 962 -27.56 -17.77 -9.63
CA VAL A 962 -27.89 -16.50 -8.95
C VAL A 962 -26.68 -15.59 -9.03
N ASP A 963 -26.83 -14.38 -9.58
CA ASP A 963 -25.76 -13.38 -9.74
C ASP A 963 -24.47 -13.89 -10.44
N GLY A 964 -24.59 -14.99 -11.18
CA GLY A 964 -23.51 -15.59 -11.96
C GLY A 964 -22.81 -16.78 -11.28
N GLU A 965 -23.25 -17.20 -10.10
CA GLU A 965 -22.81 -18.45 -9.46
C GLU A 965 -23.77 -19.60 -9.86
N PRO A 966 -23.31 -20.57 -10.68
CA PRO A 966 -24.18 -21.57 -11.30
C PRO A 966 -24.11 -22.96 -10.63
N TRP A 967 -25.21 -23.73 -10.72
CA TRP A 967 -25.28 -25.15 -10.32
C TRP A 967 -26.45 -25.87 -11.02
N ASN A 968 -26.52 -27.20 -10.89
CA ASN A 968 -27.71 -27.96 -11.30
C ASN A 968 -28.69 -28.09 -10.14
N GLN A 969 -29.93 -27.68 -10.36
CA GLN A 969 -31.01 -27.75 -9.39
C GLN A 969 -31.98 -28.86 -9.74
N GLY A 970 -32.20 -29.80 -8.83
CA GLY A 970 -33.22 -30.87 -8.96
C GLY A 970 -34.65 -30.34 -8.92
N SER A 971 -35.64 -31.24 -9.06
CA SER A 971 -37.05 -30.87 -8.97
C SER A 971 -37.40 -30.24 -7.62
N GLY A 972 -38.39 -29.37 -7.62
CA GLY A 972 -38.84 -28.66 -6.44
C GLY A 972 -39.44 -27.30 -6.77
N GLN A 973 -39.55 -26.45 -5.76
CA GLN A 973 -40.12 -25.12 -5.89
C GLN A 973 -39.06 -24.04 -5.61
N VAL A 974 -38.95 -23.07 -6.51
CA VAL A 974 -38.15 -21.86 -6.32
C VAL A 974 -39.08 -20.68 -6.10
N THR A 975 -38.83 -19.91 -5.06
CA THR A 975 -39.60 -18.70 -4.74
C THR A 975 -38.67 -17.50 -4.67
N VAL A 976 -38.96 -16.45 -5.43
CA VAL A 976 -38.25 -15.17 -5.41
C VAL A 976 -39.11 -14.14 -4.71
N LEU A 977 -38.60 -13.63 -3.59
CA LEU A 977 -39.29 -12.71 -2.70
C LEU A 977 -38.48 -11.44 -2.52
N ARG A 978 -39.15 -10.31 -2.33
CA ARG A 978 -38.46 -9.08 -1.94
C ARG A 978 -37.76 -9.29 -0.60
N SER A 979 -36.46 -9.00 -0.55
CA SER A 979 -35.70 -9.10 0.69
C SER A 979 -36.09 -7.96 1.63
N ALA A 980 -36.05 -8.23 2.95
CA ALA A 980 -36.07 -7.17 3.96
C ALA A 980 -34.78 -6.31 3.88
N LEU A 981 -33.71 -6.89 3.35
CA LEU A 981 -32.41 -6.25 3.18
C LEU A 981 -32.46 -5.26 2.02
N ARG A 982 -31.91 -4.07 2.24
CA ARG A 982 -31.84 -2.99 1.25
C ARG A 982 -30.42 -2.48 1.18
N ALA A 983 -29.94 -2.19 -0.02
CA ALA A 983 -28.63 -1.57 -0.20
C ALA A 983 -28.79 -0.13 -0.68
N THR A 984 -27.93 0.75 -0.16
CA THR A 984 -27.73 2.09 -0.70
C THR A 984 -26.48 2.06 -1.57
N MET A 985 -26.61 2.45 -2.83
CA MET A 985 -25.52 2.45 -3.80
C MET A 985 -25.16 3.88 -4.22
N LEU A 986 -23.91 4.08 -4.62
CA LEU A 986 -23.44 5.33 -5.21
C LEU A 986 -23.55 5.25 -6.73
N LYS A 987 -24.22 6.22 -7.35
CA LYS A 987 -24.34 6.38 -8.79
C LYS A 987 -23.45 7.52 -9.26
N LYS A 988 -22.53 7.22 -10.19
CA LYS A 988 -21.63 8.24 -10.75
C LYS A 988 -22.45 9.30 -11.52
N ARG A 989 -22.25 10.58 -11.21
CA ARG A 989 -22.89 11.69 -11.92
C ARG A 989 -22.40 11.79 -13.36
N LYS A 990 -23.28 12.22 -14.27
CA LYS A 990 -22.91 12.49 -15.66
C LYS A 990 -22.11 13.80 -15.67
N GLN A 991 -20.81 13.74 -15.96
CA GLN A 991 -20.05 14.97 -16.22
C GLN A 991 -20.71 15.68 -17.40
N LYS A 992 -21.16 16.93 -17.19
CA LYS A 992 -21.49 17.82 -18.30
C LYS A 992 -20.17 18.03 -19.05
N GLN A 993 -20.02 17.43 -20.22
CA GLN A 993 -19.01 17.90 -21.15
C GLN A 993 -19.37 19.36 -21.45
N LEU A 994 -18.61 20.29 -20.85
CA LEU A 994 -18.47 21.61 -21.43
C LEU A 994 -17.76 21.38 -22.75
N SER A 995 -18.54 21.20 -23.82
CA SER A 995 -18.03 21.39 -25.16
C SER A 995 -17.41 22.77 -25.18
N ILE A 996 -16.11 22.81 -25.47
CA ILE A 996 -15.45 24.03 -25.90
C ILE A 996 -16.05 24.32 -27.28
N ALA A 997 -17.23 24.93 -27.30
CA ALA A 997 -17.74 25.64 -28.47
C ALA A 997 -17.01 26.98 -28.52
N GLY A 998 -15.72 26.91 -28.87
CA GLY A 998 -15.01 28.05 -29.41
C GLY A 998 -15.29 28.08 -30.91
N ASN A 999 -15.78 29.24 -31.37
CA ASN A 999 -16.11 29.60 -32.75
C ASN A 999 -17.36 28.93 -33.31
N ASP A 1000 -18.53 29.56 -33.10
CA ASP A 1000 -19.60 29.73 -34.09
C ASP A 1000 -20.71 30.66 -33.51
N ALA A 1001 -20.29 31.81 -32.96
CA ALA A 1001 -21.20 32.85 -32.48
C ALA A 1001 -20.73 34.22 -32.98
N LYS A 1002 -20.59 34.34 -34.31
CA LYS A 1002 -20.24 35.61 -34.95
C LYS A 1002 -20.87 35.86 -36.33
N GLU A 1003 -21.95 35.16 -36.69
CA GLU A 1003 -22.64 35.40 -37.98
C GLU A 1003 -24.14 35.71 -37.89
N ASP A 1004 -24.74 35.85 -36.70
CA ASP A 1004 -26.19 36.13 -36.58
C ASP A 1004 -26.56 37.51 -36.00
N GLU A 1005 -25.63 38.46 -35.87
CA GLU A 1005 -25.94 39.85 -35.44
C GLU A 1005 -25.89 40.92 -36.55
N ASP A 1006 -25.45 40.62 -37.78
CA ASP A 1006 -25.41 41.61 -38.89
C ASP A 1006 -26.64 41.56 -39.82
N LYS A 1007 -27.79 41.08 -39.33
CA LYS A 1007 -29.09 41.16 -40.06
C LYS A 1007 -30.21 41.90 -39.34
N LYS A 1008 -29.94 42.57 -38.22
CA LYS A 1008 -30.86 43.54 -37.60
C LYS A 1008 -30.11 44.65 -36.83
N ALA A 1009 -29.49 45.58 -37.57
CA ALA A 1009 -29.36 47.01 -37.21
C ALA A 1009 -28.72 47.77 -38.37
#